data_AF-A0A933LKD8-F1
#
_entry.id   AF-A0A933LKD8-F1
#
_cell.length_a   1.000
_cell.length_b   1.000
_cell.length_c   1.000
_cell.angle_alpha   90.00
_cell.angle_beta   90.00
_cell.angle_gamma   90.00
#
_symmetry.space_group_name_H-M   'P 1'
#
loop_
_entity.id
_entity.type
_entity.pdbx_description
1 polymer ?
#
loop_
_entity_poly.entity_id
_entity_poly.type
_entity_poly.pdbx_seq_one_letter_code
_entity_poly.pdbx_strand_id
1 'polypeptide(L)'
;MMGAQGQGVELQNNGEAIEGPPDGADRGAWLADMKRWRDQERATIEYDGAEYARKELLWTQRSFVQPQMMVEERYFYDAAAGKYTVDRYVDDLEKRYGGIDAVLIWPVYPNIGIDNRSQHDLLHDMPGWPAGVKGMVDDFHRRGVKVFFPVMPWDTGTHRPEIPWWDQAARDMKEIGADGLNGDTMHGVRIEFRQASDRTGHIVALEPEVAMSESKMVIWNTMSWGYWKYDQPIPVVSAYKWIEPRHMANVCERWVRDRTNGLQSAWFNGTGYESWENVWGIWNQFTPRDAEALRRIATIERAVADLLVSADWEPHAPTLAKGVYASRFPGRGQTVWTLVNRTDQDTAGEQLRLPHKAGTRYYDLWAGAELKPAVVGDAATLAFEIEAHGFGGVLAVEDGHTPEYLPKLLARMAELSQTRLSSLSAEWKALPQTMVDIAPTKPATEAPEDMVLIPAAKYRFKVSGVEIEGKDEPGVDVQYPWEDLPRRHHDKEMDVKAFYIDRYPVTNEQYKKFVDASGYRPKDDHNFLKGWKGGTCPEGWANKPVTWVSIEDARAYAAWAGKRLPHEWEWQYAAQGTDGREYPWGAEPIADATPPFVEDSPDLRGPTDVDAHPKGASPFGVIDMTGNVWQWTSEFLDEHTRAAIVRGGSYYRPKASHWYFPRNTKLSEHGKYLLMAPSKDRSGTVGFRCVVDAG
;
A
#
# COMPACT_ATOMS: atom_id res chain seq x y z
N MET A 1 27.40 -29.83 48.19
CA MET A 1 27.64 -28.75 47.21
C MET A 1 26.56 -28.84 46.15
N MET A 2 25.48 -28.08 46.32
CA MET A 2 24.44 -27.90 45.30
C MET A 2 24.93 -26.79 44.37
N GLY A 3 25.10 -27.10 43.09
CA GLY A 3 25.46 -26.13 42.06
C GLY A 3 24.29 -25.17 41.83
N ALA A 4 24.61 -23.87 41.78
CA ALA A 4 23.67 -22.81 41.50
C ALA A 4 23.01 -23.03 40.12
N GLN A 5 21.70 -23.29 40.11
CA GLN A 5 20.86 -23.04 38.94
C GLN A 5 20.84 -21.53 38.75
N GLY A 6 21.57 -21.02 37.76
CA GLY A 6 21.49 -19.62 37.36
C GLY A 6 20.05 -19.28 36.99
N GLN A 7 19.50 -18.22 37.58
CA GLN A 7 18.23 -17.63 37.18
C GLN A 7 18.35 -17.24 35.70
N GLY A 8 17.56 -17.85 34.82
CA GLY A 8 17.50 -17.47 33.41
C GLY A 8 17.01 -16.03 33.26
N VAL A 9 17.43 -15.36 32.19
CA VAL A 9 16.86 -14.05 31.83
C VAL A 9 15.49 -14.30 31.20
N GLU A 10 14.44 -13.72 31.77
CA GLU A 10 13.10 -13.77 31.18
C GLU A 10 13.13 -13.01 29.84
N LEU A 11 12.95 -13.75 28.73
CA LEU A 11 12.90 -13.16 27.39
C LEU A 11 11.58 -12.43 27.21
N GLN A 12 11.64 -11.13 26.92
CA GLN A 12 10.46 -10.36 26.56
C GLN A 12 10.19 -10.49 25.06
N ASN A 13 9.21 -11.31 24.71
CA ASN A 13 8.79 -11.57 23.33
C ASN A 13 7.34 -11.10 23.14
N ASN A 14 7.09 -10.23 22.17
CA ASN A 14 5.76 -9.70 21.89
C ASN A 14 5.02 -10.45 20.77
N GLY A 15 5.59 -11.55 20.26
CA GLY A 15 5.05 -12.39 19.20
C GLY A 15 5.79 -12.26 17.86
N GLU A 16 6.38 -11.10 17.57
CA GLU A 16 7.12 -10.84 16.32
C GLU A 16 8.56 -10.39 16.55
N ALA A 17 8.82 -9.80 17.71
CA ALA A 17 10.10 -9.26 18.10
C ALA A 17 10.44 -9.61 19.55
N ILE A 18 11.71 -9.88 19.79
CA ILE A 18 12.29 -10.18 21.09
C ILE A 18 13.14 -8.98 21.50
N GLU A 19 12.94 -8.49 22.71
CA GLU A 19 13.74 -7.38 23.23
C GLU A 19 15.22 -7.78 23.38
N GLY A 20 16.11 -6.85 23.08
CA GLY A 20 17.54 -7.03 23.29
C GLY A 20 17.91 -7.20 24.77
N PRO A 21 19.15 -7.63 25.08
CA PRO A 21 19.60 -7.81 26.46
C PRO A 21 19.52 -6.47 27.20
N PRO A 22 18.90 -6.42 28.41
CA PRO A 22 18.86 -5.20 29.22
C PRO A 22 20.24 -4.63 29.49
N ASP A 23 20.34 -3.32 29.70
CA ASP A 23 21.60 -2.66 30.05
C ASP A 23 22.25 -3.31 31.29
N GLY A 24 23.50 -3.74 31.15
CA GLY A 24 24.25 -4.41 32.21
C GLY A 24 23.95 -5.89 32.40
N ALA A 25 23.04 -6.49 31.61
CA ALA A 25 22.79 -7.92 31.63
C ALA A 25 23.97 -8.73 31.06
N ASP A 26 24.12 -9.98 31.52
CA ASP A 26 25.06 -10.93 30.91
C ASP A 26 24.55 -11.34 29.53
N ARG A 27 25.11 -10.70 28.50
CA ARG A 27 24.80 -10.99 27.09
C ARG A 27 25.02 -12.47 26.73
N GLY A 28 26.05 -13.11 27.29
CA GLY A 28 26.33 -14.52 27.04
C GLY A 28 25.22 -15.41 27.60
N ALA A 29 24.74 -15.10 28.80
CA ALA A 29 23.59 -15.77 29.40
C ALA A 29 22.31 -15.53 28.59
N TRP A 30 22.02 -14.29 28.20
CA TRP A 30 20.86 -13.94 27.36
C TRP A 30 20.86 -14.67 26.01
N LEU A 31 22.01 -14.74 25.32
CA LEU A 31 22.12 -15.47 24.05
C LEU A 31 21.94 -16.99 24.26
N ALA A 32 22.39 -17.53 25.40
CA ALA A 32 22.15 -18.93 25.73
C ALA A 32 20.67 -19.21 26.03
N ASP A 33 19.96 -18.29 26.69
CA ASP A 33 18.50 -18.34 26.87
C ASP A 33 17.77 -18.27 25.52
N MET A 34 18.15 -17.36 24.63
CA MET A 34 17.63 -17.25 23.26
C MET A 34 17.78 -18.57 22.48
N LYS A 35 18.95 -19.22 22.55
CA LYS A 35 19.19 -20.51 21.88
C LYS A 35 18.32 -21.62 22.46
N ARG A 36 18.20 -21.70 23.80
CA ARG A 36 17.29 -22.65 24.46
C ARG A 36 15.84 -22.44 24.04
N TRP A 37 15.37 -21.19 24.01
CA TRP A 37 14.03 -20.85 23.57
C TRP A 37 13.78 -21.29 22.13
N ARG A 38 14.71 -20.99 21.20
CA ARG A 38 14.61 -21.41 19.80
C ARG A 38 14.47 -22.93 19.66
N ASP A 39 15.30 -23.69 20.38
CA ASP A 39 15.29 -25.15 20.31
C ASP A 39 13.99 -25.73 20.89
N GLN A 40 13.46 -25.12 21.96
CA GLN A 40 12.17 -25.48 22.56
C GLN A 40 10.99 -25.16 21.63
N GLU A 41 10.96 -23.97 21.03
CA GLU A 41 9.92 -23.58 20.07
C GLU A 41 9.93 -24.49 18.84
N ARG A 42 11.11 -24.72 18.23
CA ARG A 42 11.25 -25.63 17.09
C ARG A 42 10.77 -27.05 17.40
N ALA A 43 11.07 -27.55 18.60
CA ALA A 43 10.57 -28.85 19.03
C ALA A 43 9.04 -28.83 19.23
N THR A 44 8.49 -27.77 19.81
CA THR A 44 7.05 -27.61 20.08
C THR A 44 6.23 -27.56 18.80
N ILE A 45 6.75 -26.89 17.76
CA ILE A 45 6.07 -26.77 16.47
C ILE A 45 6.39 -27.92 15.50
N GLU A 46 7.19 -28.90 15.92
CA GLU A 46 7.65 -30.01 15.07
C GLU A 46 8.35 -29.52 13.78
N TYR A 47 9.21 -28.50 13.91
CA TYR A 47 9.87 -27.85 12.77
C TYR A 47 10.77 -28.81 11.98
N ASP A 48 10.52 -28.94 10.67
CA ASP A 48 11.31 -29.77 9.75
C ASP A 48 12.09 -28.97 8.68
N GLY A 49 11.73 -27.70 8.48
CA GLY A 49 12.30 -26.79 7.51
C GLY A 49 12.13 -27.17 6.04
N ALA A 50 11.18 -28.07 5.73
CA ALA A 50 10.94 -28.55 4.37
C ALA A 50 10.50 -27.42 3.42
N GLU A 51 9.58 -26.56 3.85
CA GLU A 51 9.08 -25.44 3.02
C GLU A 51 10.20 -24.46 2.64
N TYR A 52 11.10 -24.13 3.57
CA TYR A 52 12.26 -23.27 3.32
C TYR A 52 13.34 -23.93 2.45
N ALA A 53 13.24 -25.23 2.15
CA ALA A 53 14.14 -25.94 1.25
C ALA A 53 13.54 -26.13 -0.16
N ARG A 54 12.29 -25.71 -0.38
CA ARG A 54 11.63 -25.82 -1.70
C ARG A 54 12.33 -24.91 -2.70
N LYS A 55 12.64 -25.47 -3.87
CA LYS A 55 13.36 -24.76 -4.94
C LYS A 55 12.60 -23.54 -5.41
N GLU A 56 11.27 -23.64 -5.43
CA GLU A 56 10.32 -22.61 -5.82
C GLU A 56 10.32 -21.41 -4.86
N LEU A 57 10.76 -21.60 -3.60
CA LEU A 57 10.72 -20.58 -2.54
C LEU A 57 12.11 -20.11 -2.10
N LEU A 58 13.21 -20.64 -2.67
CA LEU A 58 14.57 -20.22 -2.27
C LEU A 58 14.83 -18.71 -2.47
N TRP A 59 14.10 -18.08 -3.40
CA TRP A 59 14.24 -16.66 -3.67
C TRP A 59 13.77 -15.79 -2.49
N THR A 60 12.83 -16.27 -1.65
CA THR A 60 12.29 -15.49 -0.52
C THR A 60 13.39 -15.11 0.47
N GLN A 61 14.41 -15.96 0.59
CA GLN A 61 15.58 -15.80 1.45
C GLN A 61 16.51 -14.65 1.00
N ARG A 62 16.23 -14.05 -0.15
CA ARG A 62 17.01 -12.97 -0.79
C ARG A 62 16.15 -11.78 -1.20
N SER A 63 14.90 -11.72 -0.74
CA SER A 63 13.95 -10.64 -1.07
C SER A 63 14.07 -9.52 -0.04
N PHE A 64 14.97 -8.55 -0.26
CA PHE A 64 15.29 -7.54 0.75
C PHE A 64 14.50 -6.24 0.60
N VAL A 65 14.05 -5.90 -0.62
CA VAL A 65 13.26 -4.70 -0.87
C VAL A 65 11.98 -5.08 -1.59
N GLN A 66 10.85 -4.80 -0.95
CA GLN A 66 9.52 -5.06 -1.48
C GLN A 66 8.64 -3.81 -1.33
N PRO A 67 8.27 -3.11 -2.40
CA PRO A 67 7.22 -2.11 -2.32
C PRO A 67 5.83 -2.73 -2.31
N GLN A 68 4.95 -2.12 -1.52
CA GLN A 68 3.52 -2.17 -1.77
C GLN A 68 3.15 -1.06 -2.75
N MET A 69 2.50 -1.46 -3.83
CA MET A 69 2.11 -0.60 -4.94
C MET A 69 0.60 -0.65 -5.15
N MET A 70 -0.04 0.51 -5.05
CA MET A 70 -1.42 0.70 -5.49
C MET A 70 -1.50 0.61 -7.01
N VAL A 71 -2.51 -0.08 -7.55
CA VAL A 71 -2.67 -0.16 -9.01
C VAL A 71 -3.03 1.19 -9.65
N GLU A 72 -3.51 2.14 -8.86
CA GLU A 72 -3.78 3.52 -9.24
C GLU A 72 -2.49 4.38 -9.39
N GLU A 73 -1.32 3.78 -9.16
CA GLU A 73 -0.02 4.41 -9.39
C GLU A 73 0.21 4.73 -10.88
N ARG A 74 0.34 6.01 -11.21
CA ARG A 74 0.47 6.52 -12.57
C ARG A 74 1.81 6.20 -13.23
N TYR A 75 2.83 5.85 -12.45
CA TYR A 75 4.08 5.28 -12.99
C TYR A 75 3.93 3.81 -13.38
N PHE A 76 2.95 3.11 -12.80
CA PHE A 76 2.68 1.70 -13.06
C PHE A 76 1.69 1.49 -14.21
N TYR A 77 0.68 2.35 -14.33
CA TYR A 77 -0.31 2.27 -15.41
C TYR A 77 -0.56 3.61 -16.10
N ASP A 78 -0.42 3.64 -17.42
CA ASP A 78 -0.75 4.79 -18.25
C ASP A 78 -2.19 4.66 -18.75
N ALA A 79 -3.12 5.32 -18.06
CA ALA A 79 -4.54 5.30 -18.39
C ALA A 79 -4.86 5.91 -19.78
N ALA A 80 -4.06 6.86 -20.26
CA ALA A 80 -4.29 7.48 -21.57
C ALA A 80 -3.88 6.53 -22.71
N ALA A 81 -2.78 5.80 -22.52
CA ALA A 81 -2.29 4.79 -23.45
C ALA A 81 -2.96 3.42 -23.28
N GLY A 82 -3.59 3.14 -22.13
CA GLY A 82 -4.22 1.86 -21.83
C GLY A 82 -3.21 0.72 -21.65
N LYS A 83 -2.08 0.99 -20.97
CA LYS A 83 -0.99 0.01 -20.84
C LYS A 83 -0.31 0.06 -19.48
N TYR A 84 0.16 -1.11 -19.03
CA TYR A 84 1.12 -1.20 -17.93
C TYR A 84 2.48 -0.64 -18.35
N THR A 85 3.16 0.03 -17.42
CA THR A 85 4.47 0.66 -17.61
C THR A 85 5.48 0.16 -16.57
N VAL A 86 5.59 -1.16 -16.43
CA VAL A 86 6.47 -1.83 -15.46
C VAL A 86 7.90 -1.31 -15.51
N ASP A 87 8.49 -1.19 -16.72
CA ASP A 87 9.87 -0.68 -16.83
C ASP A 87 10.01 0.75 -16.27
N ARG A 88 9.03 1.64 -16.52
CA ARG A 88 9.05 3.00 -15.96
C ARG A 88 9.01 2.98 -14.43
N TYR A 89 8.17 2.13 -13.86
CA TYR A 89 8.06 1.99 -12.41
C TYR A 89 9.37 1.46 -11.82
N VAL A 90 9.90 0.34 -12.33
CA VAL A 90 11.13 -0.27 -11.81
C VAL A 90 12.34 0.64 -12.01
N ASP A 91 12.46 1.34 -13.15
CA ASP A 91 13.55 2.27 -13.42
C ASP A 91 13.56 3.45 -12.42
N ASP A 92 12.38 3.94 -12.01
CA ASP A 92 12.27 4.96 -10.96
C ASP A 92 12.81 4.43 -9.62
N LEU A 93 12.38 3.23 -9.20
CA LEU A 93 12.81 2.66 -7.92
C LEU A 93 14.30 2.30 -7.90
N GLU A 94 14.82 1.78 -9.01
CA GLU A 94 16.27 1.57 -9.22
C GLU A 94 17.04 2.89 -9.05
N LYS A 95 16.55 3.94 -9.70
CA LYS A 95 17.18 5.27 -9.63
C LYS A 95 17.09 5.89 -8.24
N ARG A 96 15.98 5.74 -7.52
CA ARG A 96 15.76 6.38 -6.21
C ARG A 96 16.44 5.62 -5.08
N TYR A 97 16.26 4.31 -4.97
CA TYR A 97 16.76 3.54 -3.82
C TYR A 97 17.36 2.17 -4.16
N GLY A 98 17.77 1.95 -5.42
CA GLY A 98 18.59 0.78 -5.77
C GLY A 98 17.81 -0.48 -6.11
N GLY A 99 16.53 -0.34 -6.46
CA GLY A 99 15.73 -1.40 -7.07
C GLY A 99 15.12 -2.36 -6.07
N ILE A 100 14.28 -3.25 -6.57
CA ILE A 100 13.38 -4.09 -5.78
C ILE A 100 13.55 -5.56 -6.12
N ASP A 101 13.25 -6.44 -5.16
CA ASP A 101 13.34 -7.90 -5.33
C ASP A 101 11.94 -8.51 -5.50
N ALA A 102 10.92 -7.90 -4.90
CA ALA A 102 9.51 -8.25 -5.04
C ALA A 102 8.63 -6.99 -5.09
N VAL A 103 7.37 -7.12 -5.47
CA VAL A 103 6.34 -6.06 -5.40
C VAL A 103 5.01 -6.67 -4.96
N LEU A 104 4.35 -6.04 -4.00
CA LEU A 104 2.96 -6.32 -3.65
C LEU A 104 2.03 -5.40 -4.43
N ILE A 105 1.31 -5.94 -5.41
CA ILE A 105 0.39 -5.18 -6.26
C ILE A 105 -1.01 -5.21 -5.65
N TRP A 106 -1.56 -4.03 -5.37
CA TRP A 106 -2.79 -3.89 -4.59
C TRP A 106 -3.97 -3.34 -5.41
N PRO A 107 -4.89 -4.20 -5.91
CA PRO A 107 -6.01 -3.76 -6.74
C PRO A 107 -7.31 -3.46 -5.98
N VAL A 108 -7.38 -3.66 -4.67
CA VAL A 108 -8.68 -3.83 -3.99
C VAL A 108 -9.14 -2.60 -3.19
N TYR A 109 -8.54 -2.41 -2.02
CA TYR A 109 -8.78 -1.23 -1.17
C TYR A 109 -8.06 0.00 -1.77
N PRO A 110 -8.58 1.24 -1.65
CA PRO A 110 -9.74 1.68 -0.84
C PRO A 110 -11.10 1.59 -1.54
N ASN A 111 -11.16 1.21 -2.82
CA ASN A 111 -12.40 1.30 -3.59
C ASN A 111 -13.39 0.16 -3.35
N ILE A 112 -12.95 -0.98 -2.79
CA ILE A 112 -13.83 -2.12 -2.51
C ILE A 112 -15.02 -1.75 -1.63
N GLY A 113 -16.20 -2.27 -1.96
CA GLY A 113 -17.44 -1.99 -1.23
C GLY A 113 -18.17 -0.73 -1.68
N ILE A 114 -17.63 0.00 -2.67
CA ILE A 114 -18.42 1.00 -3.40
C ILE A 114 -19.62 0.32 -4.08
N ASP A 115 -19.43 -0.90 -4.58
CA ASP A 115 -20.43 -1.80 -5.14
C ASP A 115 -20.19 -3.25 -4.65
N ASN A 116 -20.93 -4.23 -5.20
CA ASN A 116 -20.86 -5.62 -4.73
C ASN A 116 -19.66 -6.41 -5.24
N ARG A 117 -18.73 -5.81 -5.99
CA ARG A 117 -17.53 -6.52 -6.45
C ARG A 117 -16.66 -6.93 -5.27
N SER A 118 -16.23 -8.18 -5.29
CA SER A 118 -15.29 -8.74 -4.34
C SER A 118 -13.85 -8.37 -4.67
N GLN A 119 -12.94 -8.73 -3.76
CA GLN A 119 -11.51 -8.67 -4.03
C GLN A 119 -11.08 -9.38 -5.32
N HIS A 120 -11.71 -10.51 -5.65
CA HIS A 120 -11.41 -11.27 -6.87
C HIS A 120 -11.97 -10.59 -8.12
N ASP A 121 -13.18 -10.04 -8.02
CA ASP A 121 -13.77 -9.27 -9.12
C ASP A 121 -12.91 -8.04 -9.45
N LEU A 122 -12.40 -7.34 -8.43
CA LEU A 122 -11.51 -6.17 -8.62
C LEU A 122 -10.15 -6.55 -9.22
N LEU A 123 -9.61 -7.71 -8.88
CA LEU A 123 -8.43 -8.28 -9.56
C LEU A 123 -8.75 -8.61 -11.03
N HIS A 124 -9.90 -9.24 -11.29
CA HIS A 124 -10.33 -9.61 -12.65
C HIS A 124 -10.76 -8.41 -13.51
N ASP A 125 -11.06 -7.27 -12.89
CA ASP A 125 -11.37 -6.00 -13.55
C ASP A 125 -10.12 -5.20 -13.91
N MET A 126 -8.92 -5.66 -13.53
CA MET A 126 -7.67 -5.06 -13.99
C MET A 126 -7.55 -5.12 -15.53
N PRO A 127 -6.99 -4.08 -16.17
CA PRO A 127 -6.91 -3.97 -17.62
C PRO A 127 -6.39 -5.22 -18.35
N GLY A 128 -7.24 -5.79 -19.21
CA GLY A 128 -6.88 -6.92 -20.07
C GLY A 128 -6.82 -8.27 -19.38
N TRP A 129 -7.40 -8.44 -18.18
CA TRP A 129 -7.44 -9.74 -17.50
C TRP A 129 -7.95 -10.89 -18.40
N PRO A 130 -7.35 -12.10 -18.32
CA PRO A 130 -6.12 -12.40 -17.57
C PRO A 130 -4.84 -12.02 -18.34
N ALA A 131 -4.88 -11.95 -19.67
CA ALA A 131 -3.69 -11.87 -20.51
C ALA A 131 -2.83 -10.60 -20.28
N GLY A 132 -3.47 -9.44 -20.08
CA GLY A 132 -2.80 -8.17 -19.79
C GLY A 132 -2.11 -8.18 -18.43
N VAL A 133 -2.78 -8.70 -17.40
CA VAL A 133 -2.22 -8.85 -16.04
C VAL A 133 -1.09 -9.86 -16.05
N LYS A 134 -1.24 -10.98 -16.75
CA LYS A 134 -0.14 -11.94 -16.95
C LYS A 134 1.06 -11.29 -17.65
N GLY A 135 0.85 -10.52 -18.72
CA GLY A 135 1.92 -9.81 -19.42
C GLY A 135 2.66 -8.82 -18.51
N MET A 136 1.92 -8.14 -17.62
CA MET A 136 2.50 -7.27 -16.59
C MET A 136 3.36 -8.05 -15.57
N VAL A 137 2.90 -9.22 -15.12
CA VAL A 137 3.70 -10.11 -14.26
C VAL A 137 4.97 -10.57 -14.98
N ASP A 138 4.85 -10.98 -16.24
CA ASP A 138 5.98 -11.41 -17.07
C ASP A 138 7.02 -10.27 -17.26
N ASP A 139 6.58 -9.02 -17.34
CA ASP A 139 7.47 -7.85 -17.40
C ASP A 139 8.23 -7.62 -16.08
N PHE A 140 7.62 -7.82 -14.92
CA PHE A 140 8.34 -7.81 -13.64
C PHE A 140 9.34 -8.96 -13.56
N HIS A 141 8.96 -10.16 -13.99
CA HIS A 141 9.86 -11.32 -14.03
C HIS A 141 11.06 -11.10 -14.94
N ARG A 142 10.88 -10.42 -16.08
CA ARG A 142 11.97 -10.01 -16.98
C ARG A 142 12.98 -9.09 -16.29
N ARG A 143 12.53 -8.31 -15.31
CA ARG A 143 13.37 -7.45 -14.45
C ARG A 143 13.90 -8.17 -13.21
N GLY A 144 13.59 -9.46 -13.02
CA GLY A 144 14.01 -10.23 -11.86
C GLY A 144 13.19 -9.96 -10.60
N VAL A 145 12.04 -9.28 -10.72
CA VAL A 145 11.18 -8.88 -9.60
C VAL A 145 10.05 -9.90 -9.44
N LYS A 146 9.78 -10.31 -8.19
CA LYS A 146 8.70 -11.22 -7.82
C LYS A 146 7.39 -10.49 -7.56
N VAL A 147 6.25 -11.11 -7.85
CA VAL A 147 4.95 -10.42 -7.78
C VAL A 147 4.01 -11.06 -6.77
N PHE A 148 3.47 -10.25 -5.87
CA PHE A 148 2.45 -10.62 -4.89
C PHE A 148 1.12 -9.93 -5.16
N PHE A 149 0.04 -10.57 -4.70
CA PHE A 149 -1.28 -9.96 -4.60
C PHE A 149 -1.86 -10.19 -3.19
N PRO A 150 -2.70 -9.27 -2.69
CA PRO A 150 -3.27 -9.39 -1.36
C PRO A 150 -4.50 -10.31 -1.35
N VAL A 151 -4.81 -10.85 -0.17
CA VAL A 151 -6.07 -11.52 0.15
C VAL A 151 -6.63 -10.88 1.41
N MET A 152 -7.89 -10.42 1.33
CA MET A 152 -8.57 -9.70 2.40
C MET A 152 -9.54 -10.65 3.10
N PRO A 153 -9.23 -11.18 4.30
CA PRO A 153 -10.07 -12.13 5.00
C PRO A 153 -11.38 -11.49 5.51
N TRP A 154 -11.40 -10.16 5.66
CA TRP A 154 -12.54 -9.39 6.14
C TRP A 154 -13.58 -9.11 5.05
N ASP A 155 -13.25 -9.36 3.78
CA ASP A 155 -14.15 -9.19 2.64
C ASP A 155 -15.20 -10.31 2.58
N THR A 156 -16.13 -10.32 3.54
CA THR A 156 -17.22 -11.31 3.62
C THR A 156 -18.58 -10.74 3.22
N GLY A 157 -18.66 -9.44 2.95
CA GLY A 157 -19.89 -8.67 2.73
C GLY A 157 -20.16 -8.28 1.27
N THR A 158 -19.23 -8.60 0.35
CA THR A 158 -19.38 -8.45 -1.10
C THR A 158 -19.70 -9.81 -1.75
N HIS A 159 -19.66 -9.87 -3.09
CA HIS A 159 -19.78 -11.11 -3.85
C HIS A 159 -18.79 -12.19 -3.36
N ARG A 160 -19.18 -13.46 -3.40
CA ARG A 160 -18.31 -14.57 -3.00
C ARG A 160 -18.09 -15.50 -4.20
N PRO A 161 -16.87 -15.99 -4.41
CA PRO A 161 -16.63 -17.00 -5.43
C PRO A 161 -17.38 -18.29 -5.10
N GLU A 162 -17.66 -19.08 -6.15
CA GLU A 162 -18.37 -20.35 -6.05
C GLU A 162 -17.56 -21.44 -5.31
N ILE A 163 -16.25 -21.22 -5.16
CA ILE A 163 -15.31 -22.12 -4.48
C ILE A 163 -14.68 -21.42 -3.27
N PRO A 164 -14.05 -22.16 -2.33
CA PRO A 164 -13.36 -21.52 -1.21
C PRO A 164 -12.31 -20.50 -1.65
N TRP A 165 -12.16 -19.41 -0.89
CA TRP A 165 -11.27 -18.30 -1.23
C TRP A 165 -9.82 -18.69 -1.46
N TRP A 166 -9.28 -19.63 -0.66
CA TRP A 166 -7.93 -20.12 -0.87
C TRP A 166 -7.77 -20.87 -2.20
N ASP A 167 -8.80 -21.60 -2.65
CA ASP A 167 -8.78 -22.27 -3.95
C ASP A 167 -8.93 -21.26 -5.10
N GLN A 168 -9.73 -20.20 -4.91
CA GLN A 168 -9.84 -19.12 -5.91
C GLN A 168 -8.53 -18.33 -6.03
N ALA A 169 -7.95 -17.89 -4.90
CA ALA A 169 -6.68 -17.17 -4.90
C ALA A 169 -5.55 -18.00 -5.54
N ALA A 170 -5.43 -19.28 -5.19
CA ALA A 170 -4.42 -20.16 -5.80
C ALA A 170 -4.60 -20.32 -7.32
N ARG A 171 -5.85 -20.38 -7.81
CA ARG A 171 -6.15 -20.43 -9.25
C ARG A 171 -5.80 -19.11 -9.94
N ASP A 172 -6.19 -17.98 -9.36
CA ASP A 172 -5.90 -16.66 -9.90
C ASP A 172 -4.38 -16.44 -10.02
N MET A 173 -3.62 -16.77 -8.97
CA MET A 173 -2.15 -16.63 -8.99
C MET A 173 -1.50 -17.52 -10.05
N LYS A 174 -2.02 -18.73 -10.26
CA LYS A 174 -1.55 -19.62 -11.32
C LYS A 174 -1.86 -19.06 -12.72
N GLU A 175 -3.05 -18.50 -12.90
CA GLU A 175 -3.50 -17.96 -14.20
C GLU A 175 -2.59 -16.83 -14.67
N ILE A 176 -2.19 -15.94 -13.76
CA ILE A 176 -1.32 -14.79 -14.07
C ILE A 176 0.17 -15.05 -13.81
N GLY A 177 0.52 -16.17 -13.19
CA GLY A 177 1.91 -16.53 -12.88
C GLY A 177 2.54 -15.76 -11.72
N ALA A 178 1.75 -15.22 -10.78
CA ALA A 178 2.27 -14.48 -9.63
C ALA A 178 2.99 -15.39 -8.62
N ASP A 179 3.96 -14.85 -7.88
CA ASP A 179 4.87 -15.63 -7.02
C ASP A 179 4.43 -15.72 -5.56
N GLY A 180 3.48 -14.88 -5.13
CA GLY A 180 3.15 -14.77 -3.71
C GLY A 180 1.75 -14.24 -3.41
N LEU A 181 1.31 -14.52 -2.18
CA LEU A 181 0.08 -13.97 -1.59
C LEU A 181 0.42 -13.25 -0.29
N ASN A 182 -0.07 -12.02 -0.16
CA ASN A 182 -0.04 -11.27 1.09
C ASN A 182 -1.37 -11.41 1.84
N GLY A 183 -1.32 -11.71 3.13
CA GLY A 183 -2.50 -11.85 4.00
C GLY A 183 -2.82 -10.57 4.75
N ASP A 184 -3.66 -9.72 4.17
CA ASP A 184 -4.07 -8.44 4.74
C ASP A 184 -4.79 -8.63 6.08
N THR A 185 -4.34 -7.94 7.12
CA THR A 185 -4.80 -8.04 8.51
C THR A 185 -4.76 -9.46 9.12
N MET A 186 -4.16 -10.43 8.43
CA MET A 186 -4.16 -11.82 8.86
C MET A 186 -3.07 -12.08 9.90
N HIS A 187 -3.47 -12.67 11.03
CA HIS A 187 -2.57 -13.24 12.02
C HIS A 187 -1.96 -14.58 11.55
N GLY A 188 -1.25 -14.52 10.42
CA GLY A 188 -0.76 -15.66 9.66
C GLY A 188 -1.70 -16.05 8.50
N VAL A 189 -1.14 -16.28 7.30
CA VAL A 189 -1.92 -16.86 6.21
C VAL A 189 -2.17 -18.32 6.55
N ARG A 190 -3.42 -18.75 6.41
CA ARG A 190 -3.83 -20.08 6.83
C ARG A 190 -3.25 -21.18 5.94
N ILE A 191 -3.04 -22.37 6.51
CA ILE A 191 -2.46 -23.53 5.81
C ILE A 191 -3.25 -23.95 4.57
N GLU A 192 -4.56 -23.67 4.50
CA GLU A 192 -5.38 -23.99 3.34
C GLU A 192 -4.94 -23.27 2.07
N PHE A 193 -4.32 -22.08 2.18
CA PHE A 193 -3.72 -21.38 1.03
C PHE A 193 -2.49 -22.12 0.50
N ARG A 194 -1.62 -22.61 1.39
CA ARG A 194 -0.48 -23.47 1.01
C ARG A 194 -0.97 -24.74 0.33
N GLN A 195 -1.93 -25.43 0.94
CA GLN A 195 -2.50 -26.66 0.38
C GLN A 195 -3.19 -26.41 -0.96
N ALA A 196 -3.90 -25.29 -1.13
CA ALA A 196 -4.50 -24.91 -2.40
C ALA A 196 -3.44 -24.67 -3.47
N SER A 197 -2.41 -23.88 -3.15
CA SER A 197 -1.27 -23.65 -4.03
C SER A 197 -0.59 -24.97 -4.43
N ASP A 198 -0.38 -25.92 -3.51
CA ASP A 198 0.17 -27.25 -3.84
C ASP A 198 -0.72 -28.04 -4.81
N ARG A 199 -2.05 -28.03 -4.60
CA ARG A 199 -3.01 -28.70 -5.50
C ARG A 199 -2.98 -28.13 -6.92
N THR A 200 -2.66 -26.85 -7.09
CA THR A 200 -2.56 -26.23 -8.42
C THR A 200 -1.26 -26.58 -9.15
N GLY A 201 -0.23 -27.02 -8.43
CA GLY A 201 1.15 -27.18 -8.93
C GLY A 201 1.89 -25.86 -9.15
N HIS A 202 1.29 -24.72 -8.76
CA HIS A 202 1.89 -23.39 -8.82
C HIS A 202 2.16 -22.90 -7.40
N ILE A 203 3.42 -23.00 -6.98
CA ILE A 203 3.83 -22.81 -5.59
C ILE A 203 4.08 -21.34 -5.34
N VAL A 204 3.26 -20.71 -4.48
CA VAL A 204 3.41 -19.31 -4.10
C VAL A 204 3.97 -19.17 -2.69
N ALA A 205 4.71 -18.08 -2.45
CA ALA A 205 5.10 -17.64 -1.10
C ALA A 205 3.87 -17.09 -0.36
N LEU A 206 3.82 -17.26 0.96
CA LEU A 206 2.77 -16.71 1.81
C LEU A 206 3.39 -15.70 2.79
N GLU A 207 2.81 -14.51 2.85
CA GLU A 207 3.31 -13.37 3.63
C GLU A 207 2.16 -12.74 4.43
N PRO A 208 1.99 -13.03 5.73
CA PRO A 208 1.00 -12.35 6.54
C PRO A 208 1.44 -10.93 6.90
N GLU A 209 0.48 -10.01 6.98
CA GLU A 209 0.70 -8.63 7.45
C GLU A 209 0.94 -8.56 8.97
N VAL A 210 0.18 -9.36 9.75
CA VAL A 210 0.15 -9.24 11.22
C VAL A 210 0.80 -10.45 11.88
N ALA A 211 1.34 -10.22 13.09
CA ALA A 211 1.81 -11.25 14.02
C ALA A 211 1.00 -12.55 13.94
N MET A 212 1.68 -13.64 13.60
CA MET A 212 1.09 -14.97 13.52
C MET A 212 0.48 -15.37 14.86
N SER A 213 -0.75 -15.89 14.83
CA SER A 213 -1.47 -16.28 16.04
C SER A 213 -0.85 -17.48 16.76
N GLU A 214 -0.10 -18.31 16.04
CA GLU A 214 0.63 -19.47 16.57
C GLU A 214 2.03 -19.56 15.92
N SER A 215 3.06 -19.87 16.70
CA SER A 215 4.44 -19.98 16.17
C SER A 215 4.59 -21.04 15.08
N LYS A 216 3.77 -22.10 15.09
CA LYS A 216 3.76 -23.16 14.07
C LYS A 216 3.50 -22.63 12.66
N MET A 217 2.85 -21.48 12.51
CA MET A 217 2.53 -20.91 11.20
C MET A 217 3.77 -20.50 10.41
N VAL A 218 4.92 -20.29 11.08
CA VAL A 218 6.22 -20.02 10.45
C VAL A 218 6.66 -21.15 9.53
N ILE A 219 6.12 -22.36 9.70
CA ILE A 219 6.46 -23.53 8.89
C ILE A 219 6.03 -23.33 7.43
N TRP A 220 4.90 -22.68 7.16
CA TRP A 220 4.37 -22.49 5.80
C TRP A 220 4.24 -21.03 5.35
N ASN A 221 4.34 -20.07 6.27
CA ASN A 221 4.49 -18.65 5.93
C ASN A 221 6.00 -18.35 5.82
N THR A 222 6.55 -18.46 4.62
CA THR A 222 8.00 -18.31 4.38
C THR A 222 8.48 -16.86 4.39
N MET A 223 7.55 -15.92 4.38
CA MET A 223 7.78 -14.48 4.54
C MET A 223 6.77 -13.94 5.55
N SER A 224 6.98 -12.73 6.04
CA SER A 224 5.99 -11.96 6.80
C SER A 224 6.29 -10.48 6.66
N TRP A 225 5.34 -9.62 7.02
CA TRP A 225 5.72 -8.29 7.45
C TRP A 225 6.24 -8.33 8.88
N GLY A 226 6.99 -7.31 9.27
CA GLY A 226 7.40 -7.13 10.66
C GLY A 226 6.99 -5.76 11.11
N TYR A 227 5.93 -5.65 11.92
CA TYR A 227 5.47 -4.42 12.58
C TYR A 227 5.98 -4.37 14.03
N TRP A 228 7.18 -3.84 14.22
CA TRP A 228 7.87 -3.86 15.52
C TRP A 228 7.88 -2.49 16.20
N LYS A 229 8.40 -2.45 17.42
CA LYS A 229 8.72 -1.19 18.12
C LYS A 229 10.14 -0.77 17.76
N TYR A 230 10.28 0.11 16.76
CA TYR A 230 11.60 0.48 16.22
C TYR A 230 12.27 1.65 16.95
N ASP A 231 11.55 2.36 17.82
CA ASP A 231 12.03 3.51 18.58
C ASP A 231 12.83 3.13 19.83
N GLN A 232 13.01 1.84 20.10
CA GLN A 232 13.73 1.35 21.26
C GLN A 232 15.25 1.66 21.14
N PRO A 233 15.92 2.11 22.23
CA PRO A 233 17.35 2.40 22.18
C PRO A 233 18.20 1.19 21.78
N ILE A 234 17.83 0.01 22.30
CA ILE A 234 18.43 -1.28 21.98
C ILE A 234 17.62 -1.90 20.82
N PRO A 235 18.23 -2.21 19.67
CA PRO A 235 17.53 -2.86 18.57
C PRO A 235 16.85 -4.17 18.99
N VAL A 236 15.66 -4.43 18.47
CA VAL A 236 14.94 -5.69 18.72
C VAL A 236 15.42 -6.80 17.78
N VAL A 237 15.17 -8.05 18.16
CA VAL A 237 15.47 -9.25 17.36
C VAL A 237 14.19 -9.80 16.75
N SER A 238 14.17 -10.04 15.44
CA SER A 238 13.05 -10.71 14.76
C SER A 238 12.83 -12.11 15.32
N ALA A 239 11.66 -12.36 15.90
CA ALA A 239 11.33 -13.65 16.50
C ALA A 239 11.23 -14.76 15.43
N TYR A 240 10.59 -14.47 14.29
CA TYR A 240 10.43 -15.46 13.21
C TYR A 240 11.75 -15.81 12.55
N LYS A 241 12.62 -14.81 12.29
CA LYS A 241 13.96 -15.09 11.79
C LYS A 241 14.83 -15.79 12.83
N TRP A 242 14.62 -15.54 14.12
CA TRP A 242 15.32 -16.28 15.18
C TRP A 242 14.89 -17.76 15.20
N ILE A 243 13.59 -18.04 15.08
CA ILE A 243 13.06 -19.40 14.94
C ILE A 243 13.54 -20.04 13.65
N GLU A 244 13.56 -19.33 12.53
CA GLU A 244 14.05 -19.82 11.25
C GLU A 244 14.85 -18.75 10.49
N PRO A 245 16.19 -18.81 10.50
CA PRO A 245 17.05 -17.77 9.92
C PRO A 245 16.84 -17.49 8.42
N ARG A 246 16.27 -18.44 7.67
CA ARG A 246 15.86 -18.26 6.27
C ARG A 246 14.57 -17.46 6.09
N HIS A 247 13.81 -17.23 7.16
CA HIS A 247 12.57 -16.44 7.11
C HIS A 247 12.87 -14.97 6.79
N MET A 248 12.13 -14.43 5.83
CA MET A 248 12.23 -13.04 5.43
C MET A 248 11.06 -12.24 6.01
N ALA A 249 11.36 -11.42 7.02
CA ALA A 249 10.43 -10.43 7.51
C ALA A 249 10.67 -9.10 6.77
N ASN A 250 9.67 -8.53 6.13
CA ASN A 250 9.76 -7.20 5.53
C ASN A 250 9.31 -6.15 6.56
N VAL A 251 10.25 -5.36 7.06
CA VAL A 251 9.98 -4.30 8.04
C VAL A 251 9.15 -3.20 7.39
N CYS A 252 8.04 -2.81 8.01
CA CYS A 252 7.14 -1.80 7.47
C CYS A 252 6.84 -0.69 8.49
N GLU A 253 7.07 0.58 8.11
CA GLU A 253 6.67 1.76 8.87
C GLU A 253 5.88 2.74 7.97
N ARG A 254 4.77 2.29 7.38
CA ARG A 254 4.03 3.00 6.30
C ARG A 254 3.76 4.50 6.54
N TRP A 255 3.54 4.92 7.79
CA TRP A 255 3.20 6.31 8.15
C TRP A 255 4.39 7.17 8.56
N VAL A 256 5.56 6.60 8.84
CA VAL A 256 6.70 7.41 9.29
C VAL A 256 7.33 8.14 8.12
N ARG A 257 7.84 9.35 8.39
CA ARG A 257 8.48 10.22 7.39
C ARG A 257 10.01 10.16 7.46
N ASP A 258 10.54 9.72 8.60
CA ASP A 258 11.93 9.34 8.81
C ASP A 258 11.98 7.84 9.06
N ARG A 259 12.60 7.10 8.14
CA ARG A 259 12.62 5.64 8.14
C ARG A 259 13.88 5.05 8.76
N THR A 260 14.70 5.87 9.40
CA THR A 260 15.97 5.46 10.00
C THR A 260 15.82 4.27 10.93
N ASN A 261 14.80 4.28 11.80
CA ASN A 261 14.60 3.23 12.79
C ASN A 261 14.23 1.88 12.17
N GLY A 262 13.29 1.86 11.23
CA GLY A 262 12.95 0.66 10.48
C GLY A 262 14.10 0.14 9.62
N LEU A 263 14.82 1.02 8.92
CA LEU A 263 16.00 0.64 8.13
C LEU A 263 17.11 0.04 9.02
N GLN A 264 17.37 0.63 10.19
CA GLN A 264 18.33 0.08 11.14
C GLN A 264 17.87 -1.27 11.69
N SER A 265 16.57 -1.44 11.93
CA SER A 265 16.02 -2.71 12.40
C SER A 265 16.12 -3.80 11.34
N ALA A 266 15.86 -3.47 10.08
CA ALA A 266 16.02 -4.38 8.95
C ALA A 266 17.49 -4.84 8.82
N TRP A 267 18.41 -3.87 8.76
CA TRP A 267 19.86 -4.13 8.65
C TRP A 267 20.43 -4.90 9.85
N PHE A 268 20.01 -4.57 11.07
CA PHE A 268 20.45 -5.26 12.27
C PHE A 268 20.02 -6.74 12.30
N ASN A 269 18.83 -7.05 11.75
CA ASN A 269 18.30 -8.40 11.74
C ASN A 269 18.66 -9.19 10.47
N GLY A 270 19.17 -8.55 9.42
CA GLY A 270 19.35 -9.21 8.11
C GLY A 270 18.01 -9.61 7.49
N THR A 271 17.03 -8.72 7.63
CA THR A 271 15.65 -8.84 7.15
C THR A 271 15.38 -7.79 6.08
N GLY A 272 14.27 -7.90 5.36
CA GLY A 272 13.91 -6.96 4.31
C GLY A 272 13.19 -5.71 4.81
N TYR A 273 12.86 -4.82 3.88
CA TYR A 273 12.10 -3.60 4.10
C TYR A 273 10.93 -3.51 3.12
N GLU A 274 9.72 -3.29 3.64
CA GLU A 274 8.53 -3.02 2.86
C GLU A 274 8.45 -1.51 2.55
N SER A 275 8.81 -1.11 1.33
CA SER A 275 8.79 0.30 0.94
C SER A 275 7.39 0.72 0.47
N TRP A 276 6.57 1.20 1.40
CA TRP A 276 5.22 1.71 1.09
C TRP A 276 5.22 3.25 0.97
N GLU A 277 5.15 3.75 -0.27
CA GLU A 277 5.17 5.19 -0.57
C GLU A 277 3.81 5.74 -1.01
N ASN A 278 3.01 4.96 -1.76
CA ASN A 278 1.63 5.33 -2.09
C ASN A 278 0.67 4.67 -1.09
N VAL A 279 0.44 5.35 0.04
CA VAL A 279 -0.43 4.86 1.11
C VAL A 279 -1.85 5.31 0.82
N TRP A 280 -2.60 4.50 0.09
CA TRP A 280 -4.02 4.74 -0.21
C TRP A 280 -4.29 6.08 -0.94
N GLY A 281 -3.39 6.47 -1.84
CA GLY A 281 -3.45 7.75 -2.53
C GLY A 281 -2.87 8.92 -1.74
N ILE A 282 -2.12 8.65 -0.66
CA ILE A 282 -1.28 9.58 0.08
C ILE A 282 0.18 9.28 -0.27
N TRP A 283 0.87 10.24 -0.89
CA TRP A 283 2.27 10.08 -1.27
C TRP A 283 3.21 10.36 -0.10
N ASN A 284 3.70 9.31 0.55
CA ASN A 284 4.71 9.33 1.60
C ASN A 284 6.08 8.89 1.07
N GLN A 285 6.69 9.70 0.21
CA GLN A 285 7.98 9.35 -0.42
C GLN A 285 9.11 9.15 0.59
N PHE A 286 10.07 8.29 0.25
CA PHE A 286 11.38 8.26 0.88
C PHE A 286 12.10 9.59 0.69
N THR A 287 12.72 10.07 1.78
CA THR A 287 13.63 11.21 1.72
C THR A 287 14.90 10.83 0.95
N PRO A 288 15.65 11.81 0.38
CA PRO A 288 16.94 11.52 -0.26
C PRO A 288 17.91 10.75 0.65
N ARG A 289 17.93 11.05 1.95
CA ARG A 289 18.75 10.34 2.93
C ARG A 289 18.31 8.89 3.10
N ASP A 290 17.02 8.64 3.32
CA ASP A 290 16.50 7.28 3.55
C ASP A 290 16.62 6.42 2.30
N ALA A 291 16.41 7.00 1.12
CA ALA A 291 16.55 6.32 -0.17
C ALA A 291 17.99 5.87 -0.41
N GLU A 292 18.97 6.71 -0.07
CA GLU A 292 20.39 6.33 -0.16
C GLU A 292 20.79 5.30 0.90
N ALA A 293 20.23 5.39 2.12
CA ALA A 293 20.45 4.39 3.15
C ALA A 293 19.95 3.01 2.71
N LEU A 294 18.70 2.90 2.22
CA LEU A 294 18.14 1.65 1.71
C LEU A 294 18.95 1.11 0.52
N ARG A 295 19.39 1.98 -0.40
CA ARG A 295 20.25 1.60 -1.54
C ARG A 295 21.52 0.90 -1.07
N ARG A 296 22.21 1.47 -0.08
CA ARG A 296 23.46 0.91 0.47
C ARG A 296 23.21 -0.40 1.22
N ILE A 297 22.19 -0.43 2.06
CA ILE A 297 21.76 -1.64 2.80
C ILE A 297 21.49 -2.78 1.82
N ALA A 298 20.56 -2.59 0.87
CA ALA A 298 20.17 -3.61 -0.10
C ALA A 298 21.33 -4.05 -1.01
N THR A 299 22.24 -3.12 -1.37
CA THR A 299 23.46 -3.46 -2.13
C THR A 299 24.33 -4.47 -1.36
N ILE A 300 24.53 -4.26 -0.06
CA ILE A 300 25.32 -5.18 0.77
C ILE A 300 24.54 -6.47 1.02
N GLU A 301 23.27 -6.39 1.42
CA GLU A 301 22.44 -7.56 1.75
C GLU A 301 22.35 -8.54 0.58
N ARG A 302 22.09 -8.06 -0.64
CA ARG A 302 22.07 -8.91 -1.84
C ARG A 302 23.39 -9.63 -2.09
N ALA A 303 24.52 -9.01 -1.78
CA ALA A 303 25.84 -9.60 -1.95
C ALA A 303 26.16 -10.64 -0.87
N VAL A 304 25.69 -10.44 0.37
CA VAL A 304 25.99 -11.31 1.52
C VAL A 304 24.82 -12.17 1.98
N ALA A 305 23.76 -12.29 1.18
CA ALA A 305 22.51 -12.96 1.55
C ALA A 305 22.71 -14.39 2.10
N ASP A 306 23.67 -15.14 1.57
CA ASP A 306 23.98 -16.51 2.04
C ASP A 306 24.47 -16.54 3.49
N LEU A 307 25.06 -15.44 3.97
CA LEU A 307 25.46 -15.27 5.37
C LEU A 307 24.28 -14.84 6.24
N LEU A 308 23.38 -13.99 5.73
CA LEU A 308 22.22 -13.46 6.47
C LEU A 308 21.18 -14.53 6.84
N VAL A 309 21.27 -15.73 6.27
CA VAL A 309 20.46 -16.90 6.64
C VAL A 309 21.18 -17.89 7.56
N SER A 310 22.29 -17.46 8.19
CA SER A 310 23.08 -18.31 9.07
C SER A 310 22.27 -18.88 10.24
N ALA A 311 22.31 -20.21 10.40
CA ALA A 311 21.76 -20.91 11.55
C ALA A 311 22.43 -20.52 12.89
N ASP A 312 23.63 -19.97 12.79
CA ASP A 312 24.50 -19.54 13.88
C ASP A 312 24.51 -18.00 14.03
N TRP A 313 23.47 -17.32 13.53
CA TRP A 313 23.26 -15.89 13.77
C TRP A 313 23.33 -15.57 15.28
N GLU A 314 24.03 -14.49 15.62
CA GLU A 314 24.17 -13.99 16.98
C GLU A 314 23.85 -12.49 17.03
N PRO A 315 22.62 -12.11 17.38
CA PRO A 315 22.27 -10.71 17.58
C PRO A 315 23.03 -10.11 18.78
N HIS A 316 23.13 -8.78 18.78
CA HIS A 316 23.83 -7.98 19.80
C HIS A 316 25.31 -8.33 19.99
N ALA A 317 26.02 -8.85 18.98
CA ALA A 317 27.46 -9.10 19.02
C ALA A 317 28.24 -7.97 19.71
N PRO A 318 29.26 -8.27 20.54
CA PRO A 318 29.86 -7.26 21.40
C PRO A 318 30.55 -6.17 20.58
N THR A 319 30.25 -4.92 20.91
CA THR A 319 30.86 -3.71 20.36
C THR A 319 31.67 -3.00 21.45
N LEU A 320 32.66 -2.20 21.03
CA LEU A 320 33.50 -1.42 21.95
C LEU A 320 32.89 -0.06 22.27
N ALA A 321 32.11 0.50 21.35
CA ALA A 321 31.44 1.79 21.51
C ALA A 321 30.04 1.65 22.11
N LYS A 322 29.71 2.50 23.08
CA LYS A 322 28.38 2.56 23.68
C LYS A 322 27.37 3.11 22.66
N GLY A 323 26.19 2.48 22.56
CA GLY A 323 25.14 2.89 21.63
C GLY A 323 25.34 2.41 20.19
N VAL A 324 26.44 1.70 19.91
CA VAL A 324 26.62 0.94 18.68
C VAL A 324 26.26 -0.52 18.95
N TYR A 325 25.39 -1.08 18.12
CA TYR A 325 24.93 -2.46 18.24
C TYR A 325 25.29 -3.24 16.98
N ALA A 326 25.64 -4.50 17.13
CA ALA A 326 26.02 -5.36 16.01
C ALA A 326 25.28 -6.69 16.00
N SER A 327 25.06 -7.27 14.83
CA SER A 327 24.64 -8.66 14.65
C SER A 327 25.71 -9.42 13.90
N ARG A 328 26.04 -10.64 14.34
CA ARG A 328 27.06 -11.49 13.72
C ARG A 328 26.41 -12.64 12.95
N PHE A 329 26.78 -12.79 11.69
CA PHE A 329 26.28 -13.83 10.78
C PHE A 329 27.46 -14.66 10.25
N PRO A 330 27.78 -15.79 10.90
CA PRO A 330 28.89 -16.64 10.49
C PRO A 330 28.50 -17.56 9.33
N GLY A 331 29.44 -17.79 8.42
CA GLY A 331 29.35 -18.77 7.35
C GLY A 331 30.63 -19.59 7.24
N ARG A 332 30.84 -20.22 6.08
CA ARG A 332 32.02 -21.07 5.86
C ARG A 332 33.24 -20.24 5.47
N GLY A 333 34.12 -19.99 6.44
CA GLY A 333 35.34 -19.18 6.24
C GLY A 333 35.09 -17.70 5.96
N GLN A 334 33.85 -17.25 6.15
CA GLN A 334 33.43 -15.86 6.05
C GLN A 334 32.51 -15.55 7.23
N THR A 335 32.51 -14.31 7.70
CA THR A 335 31.55 -13.84 8.72
C THR A 335 31.25 -12.37 8.47
N VAL A 336 29.97 -12.01 8.43
CA VAL A 336 29.55 -10.62 8.32
C VAL A 336 29.01 -10.13 9.66
N TRP A 337 29.34 -8.88 9.99
CA TRP A 337 28.72 -8.13 11.07
C TRP A 337 27.94 -6.97 10.47
N THR A 338 26.66 -6.84 10.80
CA THR A 338 25.88 -5.64 10.55
C THR A 338 25.91 -4.77 11.80
N LEU A 339 26.10 -3.46 11.65
CA LEU A 339 26.20 -2.53 12.77
C LEU A 339 25.26 -1.34 12.58
N VAL A 340 24.72 -0.83 13.68
CA VAL A 340 23.92 0.40 13.72
C VAL A 340 24.41 1.31 14.84
N ASN A 341 24.49 2.60 14.58
CA ASN A 341 24.74 3.61 15.61
C ASN A 341 23.40 4.23 16.03
N ARG A 342 23.00 4.04 17.29
CA ARG A 342 21.74 4.55 17.86
C ARG A 342 21.92 5.90 18.56
N THR A 343 23.06 6.55 18.38
CA THR A 343 23.39 7.84 19.00
C THR A 343 23.30 9.01 18.02
N ASP A 344 23.14 10.21 18.57
CA ASP A 344 23.11 11.47 17.83
C ASP A 344 24.50 11.99 17.43
N GLN A 345 25.55 11.16 17.58
CA GLN A 345 26.94 11.54 17.32
C GLN A 345 27.63 10.50 16.45
N ASP A 346 28.53 10.98 15.58
CA ASP A 346 29.44 10.11 14.86
C ASP A 346 30.33 9.36 15.85
N THR A 347 30.46 8.04 15.66
CA THR A 347 31.31 7.19 16.48
C THR A 347 32.53 6.78 15.67
N ALA A 348 33.72 7.18 16.10
CA ALA A 348 34.99 6.85 15.45
C ALA A 348 35.93 6.05 16.39
N GLY A 349 36.99 5.47 15.83
CA GLY A 349 37.98 4.70 16.59
C GLY A 349 37.65 3.21 16.62
N GLU A 350 38.08 2.51 17.67
CA GLU A 350 37.91 1.06 17.82
C GLU A 350 36.43 0.68 18.02
N GLN A 351 35.87 -0.13 17.10
CA GLN A 351 34.45 -0.51 17.12
C GLN A 351 34.24 -1.99 17.52
N LEU A 352 35.11 -2.88 17.04
CA LEU A 352 34.98 -4.33 17.24
C LEU A 352 36.30 -4.94 17.70
N ARG A 353 36.19 -5.93 18.59
CA ARG A 353 37.29 -6.83 18.95
C ARG A 353 36.86 -8.27 18.65
N LEU A 354 37.52 -8.89 17.68
CA LEU A 354 37.11 -10.17 17.11
C LEU A 354 38.17 -11.25 17.34
N PRO A 355 37.79 -12.53 17.46
CA PRO A 355 38.73 -13.63 17.31
C PRO A 355 39.44 -13.54 15.96
N HIS A 356 40.76 -13.76 15.96
CA HIS A 356 41.62 -13.64 14.80
C HIS A 356 42.36 -14.95 14.51
N LYS A 357 42.31 -15.36 13.24
CA LYS A 357 43.16 -16.42 12.70
C LYS A 357 44.16 -15.78 11.74
N ALA A 358 45.40 -16.26 11.75
CA ALA A 358 46.42 -15.80 10.82
C ALA A 358 45.93 -15.94 9.36
N GLY A 359 46.09 -14.88 8.57
CA GLY A 359 45.63 -14.82 7.18
C GLY A 359 44.21 -14.28 6.99
N THR A 360 43.42 -14.12 8.06
CA THR A 360 42.10 -13.48 7.95
C THR A 360 42.22 -12.01 7.57
N ARG A 361 41.42 -11.59 6.58
CA ARG A 361 41.30 -10.20 6.12
C ARG A 361 39.95 -9.63 6.53
N TYR A 362 39.88 -8.33 6.75
CA TYR A 362 38.68 -7.63 7.22
C TYR A 362 38.35 -6.48 6.27
N TYR A 363 37.07 -6.31 5.96
CA TYR A 363 36.61 -5.31 5.02
C TYR A 363 35.45 -4.52 5.63
N ASP A 364 35.51 -3.20 5.51
CA ASP A 364 34.39 -2.31 5.76
C ASP A 364 33.49 -2.33 4.52
N LEU A 365 32.37 -3.03 4.65
CA LEU A 365 31.38 -3.14 3.58
C LEU A 365 30.62 -1.82 3.37
N TRP A 366 30.55 -0.95 4.39
CA TRP A 366 29.83 0.31 4.28
C TRP A 366 30.67 1.39 3.58
N ALA A 367 31.96 1.47 3.91
CA ALA A 367 32.91 2.37 3.26
C ALA A 367 33.53 1.80 1.98
N GLY A 368 33.35 0.51 1.70
CA GLY A 368 33.92 -0.16 0.52
C GLY A 368 35.44 -0.30 0.56
N ALA A 369 36.03 -0.51 1.74
CA ALA A 369 37.47 -0.51 1.93
C ALA A 369 37.97 -1.73 2.73
N GLU A 370 39.24 -2.10 2.55
CA GLU A 370 39.90 -3.07 3.43
C GLU A 370 40.34 -2.41 4.75
N LEU A 371 40.05 -3.07 5.86
CA LEU A 371 40.45 -2.66 7.20
C LEU A 371 41.79 -3.28 7.59
N LYS A 372 42.63 -2.50 8.27
CA LYS A 372 43.88 -2.97 8.86
C LYS A 372 43.69 -3.21 10.36
N PRO A 373 43.52 -4.46 10.82
CA PRO A 373 43.31 -4.75 12.24
C PRO A 373 44.57 -4.49 13.07
N ALA A 374 44.40 -4.05 14.31
CA ALA A 374 45.42 -4.18 15.34
C ALA A 374 45.34 -5.59 15.94
N VAL A 375 46.30 -6.45 15.61
CA VAL A 375 46.31 -7.86 16.05
C VAL A 375 47.19 -8.03 17.28
N VAL A 376 46.62 -8.57 18.36
CA VAL A 376 47.33 -8.92 19.59
C VAL A 376 46.92 -10.33 20.01
N GLY A 377 47.85 -11.28 19.91
CA GLY A 377 47.56 -12.68 20.17
C GLY A 377 46.57 -13.25 19.15
N ASP A 378 45.46 -13.77 19.64
CA ASP A 378 44.35 -14.34 18.86
C ASP A 378 43.17 -13.36 18.70
N ALA A 379 43.40 -12.06 18.91
CA ALA A 379 42.38 -11.02 18.77
C ALA A 379 42.78 -9.96 17.74
N ALA A 380 41.82 -9.53 16.93
CA ALA A 380 41.92 -8.40 16.02
C ALA A 380 40.97 -7.29 16.48
N THR A 381 41.51 -6.09 16.72
CA THR A 381 40.72 -4.89 16.95
C THR A 381 40.57 -4.10 15.66
N LEU A 382 39.33 -3.77 15.30
CA LEU A 382 38.97 -3.03 14.10
C LEU A 382 38.54 -1.62 14.46
N ALA A 383 39.10 -0.63 13.76
CA ALA A 383 38.75 0.77 13.91
C ALA A 383 38.21 1.35 12.61
N PHE A 384 37.06 2.01 12.69
CA PHE A 384 36.36 2.68 11.60
C PHE A 384 35.31 3.64 12.18
N GLU A 385 34.68 4.43 11.32
CA GLU A 385 33.66 5.42 11.70
C GLU A 385 32.26 4.91 11.36
N ILE A 386 31.27 5.23 12.19
CA ILE A 386 29.85 5.05 11.92
C ILE A 386 29.14 6.39 12.19
N GLU A 387 28.48 6.95 11.18
CA GLU A 387 27.73 8.22 11.30
C GLU A 387 26.67 8.16 12.42
N ALA A 388 26.30 9.31 12.98
CA ALA A 388 25.13 9.45 13.84
C ALA A 388 23.88 8.87 13.15
N HIS A 389 23.11 8.05 13.88
CA HIS A 389 22.00 7.29 13.31
C HIS A 389 22.35 6.49 12.03
N GLY A 390 23.63 6.14 11.88
CA GLY A 390 24.19 5.53 10.69
C GLY A 390 24.27 4.00 10.78
N PHE A 391 24.91 3.45 9.77
CA PHE A 391 25.03 2.02 9.53
C PHE A 391 26.50 1.67 9.32
N GLY A 392 26.89 0.47 9.72
CA GLY A 392 28.21 -0.10 9.45
C GLY A 392 28.08 -1.56 9.03
N GLY A 393 29.11 -2.08 8.37
CA GLY A 393 29.17 -3.48 7.95
C GLY A 393 30.60 -3.97 7.87
N VAL A 394 30.90 -5.12 8.48
CA VAL A 394 32.25 -5.71 8.43
C VAL A 394 32.18 -7.12 7.89
N LEU A 395 33.01 -7.45 6.91
CA LEU A 395 33.23 -8.83 6.45
C LEU A 395 34.62 -9.31 6.87
N ALA A 396 34.69 -10.39 7.66
CA ALA A 396 35.91 -11.15 7.86
C ALA A 396 35.96 -12.30 6.85
N VAL A 397 37.11 -12.50 6.23
CA VAL A 397 37.37 -13.53 5.21
C VAL A 397 38.61 -14.31 5.61
N GLU A 398 38.45 -15.60 5.90
CA GLU A 398 39.57 -16.50 6.15
C GLU A 398 40.37 -16.76 4.86
N ASP A 399 41.64 -17.12 5.01
CA ASP A 399 42.50 -17.42 3.86
C ASP A 399 41.86 -18.49 2.95
N GLY A 400 41.97 -18.30 1.64
CA GLY A 400 41.33 -19.16 0.63
C GLY A 400 39.80 -19.03 0.49
N HIS A 401 39.13 -18.15 1.24
CA HIS A 401 37.66 -18.02 1.21
C HIS A 401 37.17 -16.68 0.63
N THR A 402 38.01 -15.95 -0.11
CA THR A 402 37.63 -14.67 -0.73
C THR A 402 36.49 -14.86 -1.74
N PRO A 403 35.32 -14.22 -1.55
CA PRO A 403 34.21 -14.39 -2.46
C PRO A 403 34.39 -13.58 -3.74
N GLU A 404 33.90 -14.11 -4.86
CA GLU A 404 34.03 -13.49 -6.19
C GLU A 404 33.32 -12.13 -6.29
N TYR A 405 32.26 -11.92 -5.50
CA TYR A 405 31.51 -10.66 -5.49
C TYR A 405 32.27 -9.51 -4.82
N LEU A 406 33.27 -9.80 -3.96
CA LEU A 406 33.84 -8.82 -3.04
C LEU A 406 34.47 -7.61 -3.73
N PRO A 407 35.32 -7.75 -4.77
CA PRO A 407 35.92 -6.58 -5.41
C PRO A 407 34.89 -5.63 -6.01
N LYS A 408 33.82 -6.17 -6.61
CA LYS A 408 32.73 -5.38 -7.19
C LYS A 408 31.91 -4.68 -6.10
N LEU A 409 31.61 -5.38 -5.01
CA LEU A 409 30.91 -4.81 -3.87
C LEU A 409 31.70 -3.66 -3.25
N LEU A 410 32.98 -3.85 -2.96
CA LEU A 410 33.81 -2.81 -2.36
C LEU A 410 33.92 -1.57 -3.26
N ALA A 411 34.13 -1.77 -4.57
CA ALA A 411 34.18 -0.66 -5.52
C ALA A 411 32.86 0.14 -5.55
N ARG A 412 31.72 -0.58 -5.56
CA ARG A 412 30.39 0.07 -5.55
C ARG A 412 30.14 0.81 -4.25
N MET A 413 30.46 0.21 -3.11
CA MET A 413 30.24 0.83 -1.81
C MET A 413 31.15 2.02 -1.59
N ALA A 414 32.41 1.96 -2.06
CA ALA A 414 33.33 3.08 -2.02
C ALA A 414 32.88 4.27 -2.90
N GLU A 415 32.16 4.00 -4.00
CA GLU A 415 31.52 5.04 -4.82
C GLU A 415 30.36 5.70 -4.06
N LEU A 416 29.43 4.90 -3.53
CA LEU A 416 28.27 5.39 -2.79
C LEU A 416 28.68 6.17 -1.54
N SER A 417 29.67 5.67 -0.79
CA SER A 417 30.13 6.26 0.47
C SER A 417 30.90 7.57 0.33
N GLN A 418 31.18 8.04 -0.89
CA GLN A 418 31.75 9.39 -1.11
C GLN A 418 30.81 10.49 -0.60
N THR A 419 29.51 10.23 -0.60
CA THR A 419 28.50 11.12 -0.01
C THR A 419 28.13 10.62 1.38
N ARG A 420 28.26 11.46 2.40
CA ARG A 420 27.81 11.16 3.76
C ARG A 420 26.28 11.15 3.82
N LEU A 421 25.68 10.20 4.54
CA LEU A 421 24.21 10.18 4.69
C LEU A 421 23.72 11.46 5.36
N SER A 422 24.45 11.96 6.35
CA SER A 422 24.16 13.22 7.05
C SER A 422 24.16 14.47 6.14
N SER A 423 24.74 14.39 4.94
CA SER A 423 24.71 15.50 3.96
C SER A 423 23.47 15.50 3.05
N LEU A 424 22.71 14.40 3.04
CA LEU A 424 21.49 14.27 2.25
C LEU A 424 20.29 14.79 3.05
N SER A 425 19.30 15.33 2.36
CA SER A 425 18.09 15.82 3.02
C SER A 425 17.30 14.68 3.66
N ALA A 426 16.95 14.87 4.93
CA ALA A 426 15.97 14.07 5.67
C ALA A 426 14.59 14.76 5.72
N GLU A 427 14.41 15.87 4.97
CA GLU A 427 13.16 16.62 4.96
C GLU A 427 12.13 15.93 4.04
N TRP A 428 11.02 15.49 4.64
CA TRP A 428 9.85 15.02 3.91
C TRP A 428 8.98 16.17 3.41
N LYS A 429 8.38 16.03 2.23
CA LYS A 429 7.49 17.03 1.61
C LYS A 429 6.22 16.38 1.09
N ALA A 430 5.07 17.00 1.38
CA ALA A 430 3.80 16.61 0.79
C ALA A 430 3.83 16.88 -0.72
N LEU A 431 3.28 15.95 -1.50
CA LEU A 431 3.11 16.13 -2.94
C LEU A 431 1.89 17.02 -3.22
N PRO A 432 2.06 18.16 -3.91
CA PRO A 432 0.93 18.99 -4.29
C PRO A 432 0.04 18.28 -5.31
N GLN A 433 -1.27 18.49 -5.20
CA GLN A 433 -2.26 18.02 -6.16
C GLN A 433 -2.87 19.19 -6.93
N THR A 434 -3.32 18.93 -8.15
CA THR A 434 -4.04 19.88 -8.99
C THR A 434 -5.43 19.34 -9.31
N MET A 435 -6.44 20.21 -9.17
CA MET A 435 -7.79 19.90 -9.63
C MET A 435 -7.88 20.02 -11.16
N VAL A 436 -8.51 19.05 -11.81
CA VAL A 436 -8.79 19.10 -13.25
C VAL A 436 -9.84 20.16 -13.55
N ASP A 437 -9.52 21.04 -14.48
CA ASP A 437 -10.44 22.08 -14.94
C ASP A 437 -11.69 21.48 -15.60
N ILE A 438 -12.86 21.97 -15.17
CA ILE A 438 -14.13 21.70 -15.85
C ILE A 438 -14.47 22.92 -16.69
N ALA A 439 -14.40 22.77 -18.02
CA ALA A 439 -14.68 23.88 -18.93
C ALA A 439 -16.15 24.34 -18.80
N PRO A 440 -16.41 25.65 -18.81
CA PRO A 440 -17.78 26.17 -18.78
C PRO A 440 -18.54 25.79 -20.05
N THR A 441 -19.85 25.60 -19.92
CA THR A 441 -20.76 25.41 -21.05
C THR A 441 -21.03 26.74 -21.74
N LYS A 442 -21.69 26.68 -22.90
CA LYS A 442 -22.36 27.86 -23.43
C LYS A 442 -23.45 28.29 -22.43
N PRO A 443 -23.51 29.56 -22.01
CA PRO A 443 -24.53 29.99 -21.06
C PRO A 443 -25.95 29.86 -21.63
N ALA A 444 -26.88 29.35 -20.83
CA ALA A 444 -28.29 29.23 -21.16
C ALA A 444 -29.09 30.40 -20.56
N THR A 445 -30.01 30.98 -21.34
CA THR A 445 -30.90 32.07 -20.88
C THR A 445 -32.16 31.57 -20.21
N GLU A 446 -32.54 30.31 -20.46
CA GLU A 446 -33.69 29.63 -19.88
C GLU A 446 -33.27 28.24 -19.41
N ALA A 447 -34.03 27.64 -18.49
CA ALA A 447 -33.74 26.31 -17.98
C ALA A 447 -33.85 25.27 -19.11
N PRO A 448 -32.79 24.49 -19.38
CA PRO A 448 -32.91 23.30 -20.23
C PRO A 448 -33.93 22.32 -19.64
N GLU A 449 -34.44 21.43 -20.49
CA GLU A 449 -35.39 20.38 -20.09
C GLU A 449 -34.85 19.59 -18.90
N ASP A 450 -35.71 19.36 -17.89
CA ASP A 450 -35.42 18.67 -16.63
C ASP A 450 -34.27 19.26 -15.77
N MET A 451 -33.90 20.53 -15.98
CA MET A 451 -32.95 21.24 -15.13
C MET A 451 -33.62 22.32 -14.26
N VAL A 452 -33.00 22.60 -13.12
CA VAL A 452 -33.47 23.57 -12.13
C VAL A 452 -32.46 24.71 -12.02
N LEU A 453 -32.95 25.96 -11.97
CA LEU A 453 -32.12 27.13 -11.72
C LEU A 453 -31.62 27.14 -10.28
N ILE A 454 -30.30 27.21 -10.13
CA ILE A 454 -29.62 27.52 -8.88
C ILE A 454 -29.17 28.99 -8.95
N PRO A 455 -29.72 29.87 -8.09
CA PRO A 455 -29.43 31.30 -8.17
C PRO A 455 -27.97 31.60 -7.78
N ALA A 456 -27.41 32.68 -8.29
CA ALA A 456 -26.09 33.14 -7.86
C ALA A 456 -26.11 33.48 -6.36
N ALA A 457 -25.11 33.05 -5.61
CA ALA A 457 -25.00 33.36 -4.20
C ALA A 457 -23.57 33.25 -3.69
N LYS A 458 -23.32 33.93 -2.57
CA LYS A 458 -22.22 33.60 -1.69
C LYS A 458 -22.67 32.56 -0.69
N TYR A 459 -21.92 31.47 -0.56
CA TYR A 459 -22.20 30.45 0.45
C TYR A 459 -20.89 29.88 1.01
N ARG A 460 -20.97 29.30 2.21
CA ARG A 460 -19.82 28.64 2.84
C ARG A 460 -19.77 27.19 2.38
N PHE A 461 -18.79 26.87 1.53
CA PHE A 461 -18.44 25.50 1.17
C PHE A 461 -17.62 24.89 2.31
N LYS A 462 -18.20 23.90 2.98
CA LYS A 462 -17.54 23.16 4.06
C LYS A 462 -17.70 21.67 3.82
N VAL A 463 -16.59 20.98 3.58
CA VAL A 463 -16.58 19.54 3.31
C VAL A 463 -15.41 18.87 3.98
N SER A 464 -15.53 17.56 4.23
CA SER A 464 -14.44 16.71 4.67
C SER A 464 -14.40 15.36 3.97
N GLY A 465 -13.18 14.90 3.67
CA GLY A 465 -12.85 13.53 3.32
C GLY A 465 -13.43 12.53 4.30
N VAL A 466 -14.19 11.56 3.81
CA VAL A 466 -14.37 10.30 4.54
C VAL A 466 -13.32 9.33 4.05
N GLU A 467 -12.31 9.11 4.87
CA GLU A 467 -11.24 8.15 4.63
C GLU A 467 -11.13 7.26 5.87
N ILE A 468 -10.88 5.98 5.66
CA ILE A 468 -10.84 4.99 6.74
C ILE A 468 -9.47 5.04 7.44
N GLU A 469 -8.42 5.39 6.70
CA GLU A 469 -7.04 5.45 7.15
C GLU A 469 -6.41 6.82 6.94
N GLY A 470 -5.23 7.03 7.52
CA GLY A 470 -4.58 8.33 7.56
C GLY A 470 -5.14 9.23 8.68
N LYS A 471 -4.23 9.91 9.37
CA LYS A 471 -4.58 10.97 10.34
C LYS A 471 -4.82 12.28 9.59
N ASP A 472 -5.22 13.34 10.29
CA ASP A 472 -5.38 14.68 9.69
C ASP A 472 -4.03 15.38 9.47
N GLU A 473 -3.12 14.69 8.76
CA GLU A 473 -1.77 15.15 8.46
C GLU A 473 -1.69 15.81 7.07
N PRO A 474 -0.65 16.63 6.79
CA PRO A 474 -0.43 17.18 5.46
C PRO A 474 -0.26 16.10 4.40
N GLY A 475 -0.89 16.27 3.23
CA GLY A 475 -0.81 15.33 2.10
C GLY A 475 -1.99 14.37 1.99
N VAL A 476 -2.90 14.39 2.97
CA VAL A 476 -4.08 13.54 3.02
C VAL A 476 -5.20 14.08 2.14
N ASP A 477 -6.00 13.19 1.55
CA ASP A 477 -7.17 13.53 0.73
C ASP A 477 -6.84 14.35 -0.54
N VAL A 478 -7.49 15.51 -0.77
CA VAL A 478 -7.35 16.32 -1.99
C VAL A 478 -6.88 17.75 -1.71
N GLN A 479 -6.41 18.46 -2.76
CA GLN A 479 -6.01 19.87 -2.67
C GLN A 479 -6.85 20.76 -3.58
N TYR A 480 -7.60 21.67 -2.99
CA TYR A 480 -8.32 22.69 -3.77
C TYR A 480 -7.43 23.83 -4.24
N PRO A 481 -7.79 24.56 -5.31
CA PRO A 481 -6.95 25.64 -5.86
C PRO A 481 -6.61 26.79 -4.90
N TRP A 482 -7.36 26.95 -3.80
CA TRP A 482 -7.12 27.98 -2.78
C TRP A 482 -6.28 27.49 -1.59
N GLU A 483 -5.76 26.26 -1.65
CA GLU A 483 -5.00 25.60 -0.58
C GLU A 483 -3.54 25.41 -1.00
N ASP A 484 -2.64 25.42 -0.04
CA ASP A 484 -1.20 25.25 -0.24
C ASP A 484 -0.76 23.78 -0.27
N LEU A 485 -1.58 22.86 0.24
CA LEU A 485 -1.31 21.42 0.26
C LEU A 485 -2.60 20.59 0.44
N PRO A 486 -2.58 19.30 0.05
CA PRO A 486 -3.71 18.39 0.24
C PRO A 486 -4.04 18.20 1.73
N ARG A 487 -5.34 18.23 2.06
CA ARG A 487 -5.85 18.06 3.42
C ARG A 487 -7.25 17.46 3.39
N ARG A 488 -7.67 16.86 4.51
CA ARG A 488 -9.01 16.28 4.68
C ARG A 488 -10.15 17.29 4.83
N HIS A 489 -9.88 18.47 5.39
CA HIS A 489 -10.93 19.44 5.76
C HIS A 489 -10.82 20.72 4.93
N HIS A 490 -11.92 21.07 4.27
CA HIS A 490 -12.00 22.21 3.36
C HIS A 490 -13.06 23.19 3.81
N ASP A 491 -12.71 24.47 3.87
CA ASP A 491 -13.62 25.51 4.34
C ASP A 491 -13.38 26.85 3.64
N LYS A 492 -14.31 27.23 2.74
CA LYS A 492 -14.15 28.39 1.86
C LYS A 492 -15.48 29.11 1.63
N GLU A 493 -15.46 30.44 1.67
CA GLU A 493 -16.58 31.22 1.12
C GLU A 493 -16.46 31.23 -0.40
N MET A 494 -17.49 30.71 -1.07
CA MET A 494 -17.56 30.59 -2.52
C MET A 494 -18.49 31.66 -3.08
N ASP A 495 -18.08 32.32 -4.16
CA ASP A 495 -18.94 33.17 -4.98
C ASP A 495 -19.39 32.34 -6.19
N VAL A 496 -20.56 31.71 -6.08
CA VAL A 496 -21.10 30.81 -7.09
C VAL A 496 -22.02 31.59 -8.01
N LYS A 497 -21.70 31.56 -9.31
CA LYS A 497 -22.57 32.13 -10.35
C LYS A 497 -23.87 31.34 -10.47
N ALA A 498 -24.90 31.92 -11.08
CA ALA A 498 -26.11 31.17 -11.38
C ALA A 498 -25.80 30.06 -12.40
N PHE A 499 -26.42 28.91 -12.24
CA PHE A 499 -26.31 27.77 -13.15
C PHE A 499 -27.60 26.95 -13.10
N TYR A 500 -27.80 26.11 -14.11
CA TYR A 500 -28.83 25.09 -14.11
C TYR A 500 -28.21 23.75 -13.76
N ILE A 501 -28.89 22.95 -12.94
CA ILE A 501 -28.48 21.58 -12.60
C ILE A 501 -29.60 20.60 -12.94
N ASP A 502 -29.24 19.40 -13.40
CA ASP A 502 -30.24 18.35 -13.63
C ASP A 502 -31.01 18.09 -12.33
N ARG A 503 -32.35 18.06 -12.45
CA ARG A 503 -33.24 17.79 -11.33
C ARG A 503 -33.00 16.40 -10.74
N TYR A 504 -32.66 15.45 -11.60
CA TYR A 504 -32.45 14.03 -11.31
C TYR A 504 -31.06 13.59 -11.83
N PRO A 505 -30.47 12.51 -11.29
CA PRO A 505 -29.34 11.85 -11.95
C PRO A 505 -29.69 11.44 -13.39
N VAL A 506 -28.70 11.36 -14.27
CA VAL A 506 -28.91 10.95 -15.66
C VAL A 506 -29.50 9.54 -15.70
N THR A 507 -30.61 9.35 -16.41
CA THR A 507 -31.32 8.07 -16.46
C THR A 507 -30.77 7.14 -17.54
N ASN A 508 -31.07 5.84 -17.44
CA ASN A 508 -30.75 4.89 -18.51
C ASN A 508 -31.41 5.26 -19.85
N GLU A 509 -32.62 5.82 -19.86
CA GLU A 509 -33.28 6.29 -21.08
C GLU A 509 -32.52 7.46 -21.72
N GLN A 510 -32.13 8.45 -20.92
CA GLN A 510 -31.33 9.59 -21.40
C GLN A 510 -29.98 9.13 -21.94
N TYR A 511 -29.29 8.25 -21.21
CA TYR A 511 -28.01 7.69 -21.65
C TYR A 511 -28.17 6.83 -22.92
N LYS A 512 -29.28 6.11 -23.07
CA LYS A 512 -29.58 5.37 -24.31
C LYS A 512 -29.71 6.31 -25.50
N LYS A 513 -30.41 7.45 -25.35
CA LYS A 513 -30.50 8.48 -26.41
C LYS A 513 -29.11 8.97 -26.82
N PHE A 514 -28.22 9.20 -25.85
CA PHE A 514 -26.82 9.55 -26.12
C PHE A 514 -26.11 8.48 -26.93
N VAL A 515 -26.14 7.23 -26.49
CA VAL A 515 -25.44 6.12 -27.16
C VAL A 515 -25.98 5.91 -28.57
N ASP A 516 -27.30 5.92 -28.75
CA ASP A 516 -27.96 5.71 -30.05
C ASP A 516 -27.67 6.87 -31.02
N ALA A 517 -27.65 8.12 -30.54
CA ALA A 517 -27.45 9.30 -31.38
C ALA A 517 -25.99 9.57 -31.73
N SER A 518 -25.06 9.33 -30.80
CA SER A 518 -23.63 9.62 -30.99
C SER A 518 -22.83 8.44 -31.53
N GLY A 519 -23.33 7.21 -31.38
CA GLY A 519 -22.56 5.99 -31.63
C GLY A 519 -21.44 5.76 -30.61
N TYR A 520 -21.49 6.41 -29.43
CA TYR A 520 -20.44 6.33 -28.43
C TYR A 520 -20.09 4.90 -28.03
N ARG A 521 -18.78 4.60 -28.09
CA ARG A 521 -18.18 3.38 -27.59
C ARG A 521 -16.86 3.75 -26.91
N PRO A 522 -16.67 3.40 -25.63
CA PRO A 522 -15.38 3.60 -24.99
C PRO A 522 -14.33 2.69 -25.65
N LYS A 523 -13.05 3.07 -25.53
CA LYS A 523 -11.94 2.25 -26.05
C LYS A 523 -11.86 0.88 -25.39
N ASP A 524 -12.13 0.88 -24.08
CA ASP A 524 -12.24 -0.29 -23.24
C ASP A 524 -13.70 -0.38 -22.78
N ASP A 525 -14.39 -1.44 -23.20
CA ASP A 525 -15.81 -1.68 -22.90
C ASP A 525 -16.02 -2.62 -21.71
N HIS A 526 -14.95 -3.04 -21.02
CA HIS A 526 -15.06 -3.87 -19.82
C HIS A 526 -15.90 -3.14 -18.75
N ASN A 527 -16.89 -3.84 -18.20
CA ASN A 527 -17.91 -3.30 -17.30
C ASN A 527 -18.72 -2.09 -17.85
N PHE A 528 -18.56 -1.64 -19.09
CA PHE A 528 -19.34 -0.52 -19.63
C PHE A 528 -20.82 -0.87 -19.70
N LEU A 529 -21.66 -0.11 -18.97
CA LEU A 529 -23.10 -0.35 -18.86
C LEU A 529 -23.43 -1.80 -18.47
N LYS A 530 -22.63 -2.40 -17.55
CA LYS A 530 -22.79 -3.79 -17.11
C LYS A 530 -24.25 -4.08 -16.75
N GLY A 531 -24.81 -5.11 -17.41
CA GLY A 531 -26.23 -5.50 -17.28
C GLY A 531 -27.11 -5.08 -18.47
N TRP A 532 -26.67 -4.12 -19.30
CA TRP A 532 -27.34 -3.83 -20.57
C TRP A 532 -27.17 -5.01 -21.54
N LYS A 533 -28.23 -5.31 -22.30
CA LYS A 533 -28.25 -6.40 -23.29
C LYS A 533 -28.75 -5.87 -24.62
N GLY A 534 -28.03 -6.15 -25.70
CA GLY A 534 -28.41 -5.69 -27.04
C GLY A 534 -28.52 -4.16 -27.17
N GLY A 535 -27.71 -3.40 -26.41
CA GLY A 535 -27.75 -1.92 -26.44
C GLY A 535 -28.94 -1.29 -25.72
N THR A 536 -29.61 -2.03 -24.84
CA THR A 536 -30.73 -1.53 -24.02
C THR A 536 -30.52 -1.91 -22.55
N CYS A 537 -30.95 -1.03 -21.65
CA CYS A 537 -30.96 -1.30 -20.22
C CYS A 537 -31.91 -2.45 -19.86
N PRO A 538 -31.80 -3.02 -18.65
CA PRO A 538 -32.77 -4.00 -18.17
C PRO A 538 -34.21 -3.50 -18.24
N GLU A 539 -35.18 -4.42 -18.36
CA GLU A 539 -36.60 -4.08 -18.39
C GLU A 539 -37.00 -3.35 -17.09
N GLY A 540 -37.75 -2.25 -17.20
CA GLY A 540 -38.13 -1.41 -16.07
C GLY A 540 -37.04 -0.50 -15.52
N TRP A 541 -35.87 -0.40 -16.17
CA TRP A 541 -34.76 0.45 -15.70
C TRP A 541 -34.66 1.80 -16.42
N ALA A 542 -35.54 2.10 -17.36
CA ALA A 542 -35.51 3.33 -18.17
C ALA A 542 -35.40 4.61 -17.31
N ASN A 543 -36.18 4.69 -16.22
CA ASN A 543 -36.22 5.85 -15.31
C ASN A 543 -35.25 5.74 -14.12
N LYS A 544 -34.36 4.73 -14.10
CA LYS A 544 -33.34 4.57 -13.07
C LYS A 544 -32.06 5.30 -13.46
N PRO A 545 -31.24 5.77 -12.50
CA PRO A 545 -29.91 6.29 -12.79
C PRO A 545 -29.10 5.32 -13.64
N VAL A 546 -28.35 5.84 -14.61
CA VAL A 546 -27.30 5.07 -15.29
C VAL A 546 -26.13 4.88 -14.33
N THR A 547 -25.64 3.63 -14.24
CA THR A 547 -24.42 3.26 -13.48
C THR A 547 -23.48 2.47 -14.39
N TRP A 548 -22.36 1.99 -13.86
CA TRP A 548 -21.33 1.30 -14.66
C TRP A 548 -20.77 2.18 -15.78
N VAL A 549 -20.58 3.46 -15.47
CA VAL A 549 -20.00 4.49 -16.34
C VAL A 549 -18.82 5.14 -15.62
N SER A 550 -17.69 5.31 -16.32
CA SER A 550 -16.53 5.98 -15.76
C SER A 550 -16.74 7.50 -15.77
N ILE A 551 -15.82 8.25 -15.15
CA ILE A 551 -15.86 9.72 -15.22
C ILE A 551 -15.67 10.22 -16.67
N GLU A 552 -14.91 9.51 -17.49
CA GLU A 552 -14.75 9.78 -18.93
C GLU A 552 -16.06 9.56 -19.68
N ASP A 553 -16.77 8.47 -19.40
CA ASP A 553 -18.08 8.16 -19.99
C ASP A 553 -19.12 9.24 -19.62
N ALA A 554 -19.10 9.71 -18.37
CA ALA A 554 -19.96 10.78 -17.88
C ALA A 554 -19.65 12.12 -18.56
N ARG A 555 -18.37 12.46 -18.76
CA ARG A 555 -17.94 13.65 -19.51
C ARG A 555 -18.34 13.59 -20.98
N ALA A 556 -18.21 12.42 -21.61
CA ALA A 556 -18.63 12.23 -23.00
C ALA A 556 -20.13 12.48 -23.19
N TYR A 557 -20.96 11.94 -22.28
CA TYR A 557 -22.39 12.25 -22.25
C TYR A 557 -22.65 13.74 -22.03
N ALA A 558 -22.01 14.35 -21.03
CA ALA A 558 -22.23 15.75 -20.68
C ALA A 558 -21.90 16.65 -21.87
N ALA A 559 -20.77 16.43 -22.54
CA ALA A 559 -20.37 17.18 -23.72
C ALA A 559 -21.36 17.02 -24.88
N TRP A 560 -21.85 15.79 -25.15
CA TRP A 560 -22.89 15.55 -26.16
C TRP A 560 -24.19 16.29 -25.84
N ALA A 561 -24.59 16.30 -24.57
CA ALA A 561 -25.80 16.99 -24.11
C ALA A 561 -25.66 18.52 -24.04
N GLY A 562 -24.48 19.08 -24.37
CA GLY A 562 -24.19 20.51 -24.22
C GLY A 562 -24.07 20.98 -22.76
N LYS A 563 -23.77 20.04 -21.87
CA LYS A 563 -23.64 20.23 -20.41
C LYS A 563 -22.19 19.99 -19.95
N ARG A 564 -21.95 20.07 -18.64
CA ARG A 564 -20.70 19.64 -17.97
C ARG A 564 -21.01 18.91 -16.67
N LEU A 565 -20.03 18.22 -16.09
CA LEU A 565 -20.16 17.75 -14.70
C LEU A 565 -20.10 18.95 -13.73
N PRO A 566 -20.79 18.88 -12.58
CA PRO A 566 -20.67 19.91 -11.56
C PRO A 566 -19.28 19.86 -10.91
N HIS A 567 -18.77 21.03 -10.55
CA HIS A 567 -17.76 21.08 -9.49
C HIS A 567 -18.38 20.63 -8.17
N GLU A 568 -17.56 20.12 -7.25
CA GLU A 568 -18.04 19.66 -5.95
C GLU A 568 -18.80 20.76 -5.17
N TRP A 569 -18.32 22.01 -5.22
CA TRP A 569 -19.00 23.13 -4.56
C TRP A 569 -20.35 23.45 -5.21
N GLU A 570 -20.50 23.34 -6.53
CA GLU A 570 -21.80 23.53 -7.19
C GLU A 570 -22.79 22.46 -6.77
N TRP A 571 -22.32 21.21 -6.68
CA TRP A 571 -23.11 20.10 -6.20
C TRP A 571 -23.56 20.32 -4.74
N GLN A 572 -22.64 20.71 -3.85
CA GLN A 572 -22.98 20.97 -2.44
C GLN A 572 -23.97 22.13 -2.32
N TYR A 573 -23.77 23.21 -3.07
CA TYR A 573 -24.69 24.35 -3.04
C TYR A 573 -26.09 23.96 -3.51
N ALA A 574 -26.20 23.22 -4.61
CA ALA A 574 -27.48 22.73 -5.13
C ALA A 574 -28.22 21.81 -4.14
N ALA A 575 -27.49 21.08 -3.28
CA ALA A 575 -28.06 20.25 -2.23
C ALA A 575 -28.42 21.03 -0.96
N GLN A 576 -27.56 21.96 -0.55
CA GLN A 576 -27.58 22.58 0.78
C GLN A 576 -28.30 23.92 0.81
N GLY A 577 -28.21 24.72 -0.26
CA GLY A 577 -28.44 26.16 -0.18
C GLY A 577 -27.38 26.86 0.67
N THR A 578 -27.77 27.92 1.38
CA THR A 578 -26.84 28.79 2.13
C THR A 578 -26.87 28.61 3.64
N ASP A 579 -27.68 27.68 4.16
CA ASP A 579 -27.95 27.55 5.60
C ASP A 579 -27.11 26.50 6.34
N GLY A 580 -26.27 25.74 5.63
CA GLY A 580 -25.37 24.76 6.23
C GLY A 580 -26.06 23.49 6.72
N ARG A 581 -27.25 23.15 6.21
CA ARG A 581 -27.97 21.92 6.54
C ARG A 581 -27.15 20.64 6.28
N GLU A 582 -27.37 19.62 7.11
CA GLU A 582 -26.65 18.34 7.04
C GLU A 582 -27.14 17.44 5.90
N TYR A 583 -28.43 17.50 5.56
CA TYR A 583 -29.07 16.75 4.48
C TYR A 583 -29.82 17.71 3.54
N PRO A 584 -30.13 17.32 2.29
CA PRO A 584 -30.85 18.19 1.35
C PRO A 584 -32.15 18.79 1.91
N TRP A 585 -32.89 17.99 2.67
CA TRP A 585 -34.18 18.35 3.25
C TRP A 585 -34.09 19.09 4.60
N GLY A 586 -32.92 19.15 5.25
CA GLY A 586 -32.76 19.80 6.55
C GLY A 586 -31.71 19.16 7.46
N ALA A 587 -31.80 19.42 8.77
CA ALA A 587 -30.83 18.94 9.75
C ALA A 587 -31.04 17.48 10.18
N GLU A 588 -32.29 17.01 10.24
CA GLU A 588 -32.60 15.68 10.75
C GLU A 588 -32.84 14.67 9.62
N PRO A 589 -32.44 13.39 9.77
CA PRO A 589 -32.78 12.35 8.80
C PRO A 589 -34.30 12.12 8.76
N ILE A 590 -34.86 11.95 7.55
CA ILE A 590 -36.30 11.71 7.33
C ILE A 590 -36.50 10.35 6.67
N ALA A 591 -37.49 9.58 7.15
CA ALA A 591 -37.88 8.32 6.53
C ALA A 591 -38.38 8.51 5.09
N ASP A 592 -38.05 7.57 4.21
CA ASP A 592 -38.37 7.56 2.77
C ASP A 592 -37.74 8.70 1.94
N ALA A 593 -36.88 9.54 2.54
CA ALA A 593 -36.16 10.59 1.82
C ALA A 593 -35.05 10.04 0.91
N THR A 594 -34.62 8.79 1.14
CA THR A 594 -33.62 8.06 0.34
C THR A 594 -34.03 6.59 0.23
N PRO A 595 -33.50 5.82 -0.74
CA PRO A 595 -33.72 4.38 -0.81
C PRO A 595 -33.19 3.68 0.45
N PRO A 596 -33.83 2.59 0.92
CA PRO A 596 -33.26 1.78 1.99
C PRO A 596 -31.94 1.17 1.55
N PHE A 597 -31.02 0.87 2.47
CA PHE A 597 -29.76 0.20 2.08
C PHE A 597 -30.00 -1.27 1.70
N VAL A 598 -29.20 -1.75 0.76
CA VAL A 598 -28.90 -3.16 0.55
C VAL A 598 -27.64 -3.45 1.35
N GLU A 599 -27.76 -4.32 2.34
CA GLU A 599 -26.70 -4.58 3.30
C GLU A 599 -26.16 -6.00 3.14
N ASP A 600 -24.83 -6.14 3.16
CA ASP A 600 -24.12 -7.44 3.11
C ASP A 600 -24.66 -8.40 2.04
N SER A 601 -25.04 -7.85 0.89
CA SER A 601 -25.66 -8.60 -0.19
C SER A 601 -24.62 -8.88 -1.28
N PRO A 602 -24.46 -10.15 -1.70
CA PRO A 602 -23.64 -10.46 -2.86
C PRO A 602 -24.25 -9.91 -4.16
N ASP A 603 -25.54 -9.56 -4.16
CA ASP A 603 -26.27 -9.07 -5.33
C ASP A 603 -26.64 -7.59 -5.20
N LEU A 604 -26.42 -6.81 -6.28
CA LEU A 604 -26.99 -5.48 -6.43
C LEU A 604 -28.41 -5.57 -6.99
N ARG A 605 -29.40 -5.16 -6.20
CA ARG A 605 -30.79 -5.06 -6.66
C ARG A 605 -31.04 -3.93 -7.68
N GLY A 606 -30.06 -3.06 -7.90
CA GLY A 606 -30.18 -1.84 -8.70
C GLY A 606 -30.75 -0.64 -7.92
N PRO A 607 -30.59 0.59 -8.48
CA PRO A 607 -31.14 1.81 -7.90
C PRO A 607 -32.67 1.89 -7.99
N THR A 608 -33.27 2.81 -7.23
CA THR A 608 -34.69 3.17 -7.41
C THR A 608 -34.83 4.16 -8.57
N ASP A 609 -36.08 4.38 -9.02
CA ASP A 609 -36.37 5.39 -10.03
C ASP A 609 -36.04 6.77 -9.49
N VAL A 610 -35.56 7.66 -10.36
CA VAL A 610 -34.99 8.96 -9.93
C VAL A 610 -35.98 9.89 -9.22
N ASP A 611 -37.28 9.68 -9.42
CA ASP A 611 -38.38 10.44 -8.84
C ASP A 611 -39.09 9.74 -7.66
N ALA A 612 -38.58 8.58 -7.21
CA ALA A 612 -39.21 7.77 -6.17
C ALA A 612 -39.19 8.40 -4.76
N HIS A 613 -38.28 9.35 -4.52
CA HIS A 613 -38.01 9.93 -3.19
C HIS A 613 -38.20 11.46 -3.15
N PRO A 614 -39.40 12.00 -3.40
CA PRO A 614 -39.61 13.46 -3.48
C PRO A 614 -39.39 14.18 -2.14
N LYS A 615 -39.50 13.48 -1.00
CA LYS A 615 -39.15 14.01 0.33
C LYS A 615 -37.65 14.30 0.47
N GLY A 616 -36.82 13.74 -0.41
CA GLY A 616 -35.38 13.93 -0.46
C GLY A 616 -34.93 15.20 -1.20
N ALA A 617 -35.88 16.05 -1.64
CA ALA A 617 -35.57 17.23 -2.42
C ALA A 617 -34.74 18.26 -1.63
N SER A 618 -33.80 18.91 -2.34
CA SER A 618 -33.06 20.08 -1.85
C SER A 618 -33.95 21.33 -1.74
N PRO A 619 -33.47 22.46 -1.17
CA PRO A 619 -34.21 23.74 -1.15
C PRO A 619 -34.66 24.22 -2.52
N PHE A 620 -33.92 23.83 -3.57
CA PHE A 620 -34.18 24.24 -4.94
C PHE A 620 -35.05 23.22 -5.69
N GLY A 621 -35.40 22.09 -5.07
CA GLY A 621 -36.21 21.04 -5.70
C GLY A 621 -35.41 20.00 -6.47
N VAL A 622 -34.09 19.95 -6.28
CA VAL A 622 -33.20 18.92 -6.85
C VAL A 622 -33.36 17.64 -6.04
N ILE A 623 -33.65 16.52 -6.71
CA ILE A 623 -33.97 15.24 -6.06
C ILE A 623 -32.78 14.29 -6.16
N ASP A 624 -32.68 13.39 -5.18
CA ASP A 624 -31.67 12.33 -5.14
C ASP A 624 -30.23 12.87 -5.02
N MET A 625 -30.06 13.93 -4.23
CA MET A 625 -28.73 14.44 -3.86
C MET A 625 -28.06 13.53 -2.82
N THR A 626 -28.82 12.82 -1.99
CA THR A 626 -28.29 11.88 -1.01
C THR A 626 -28.91 10.51 -1.23
N GLY A 627 -28.10 9.46 -1.19
CA GLY A 627 -28.52 8.08 -1.42
C GLY A 627 -28.60 7.71 -2.90
N ASN A 628 -29.23 6.56 -3.15
CA ASN A 628 -29.39 5.94 -4.47
C ASN A 628 -28.05 5.66 -5.18
N VAL A 629 -27.43 6.64 -5.82
CA VAL A 629 -26.13 6.47 -6.48
C VAL A 629 -25.15 7.58 -6.09
N TRP A 630 -23.89 7.18 -5.93
CA TRP A 630 -22.78 8.11 -5.90
C TRP A 630 -22.74 8.92 -7.20
N GLN A 631 -22.30 10.18 -7.13
CA GLN A 631 -22.32 11.08 -8.28
C GLN A 631 -20.94 11.67 -8.55
N TRP A 632 -20.44 11.49 -9.78
CA TRP A 632 -19.17 12.08 -10.25
C TRP A 632 -19.19 13.62 -10.17
N THR A 633 -18.09 14.21 -9.68
CA THR A 633 -17.91 15.67 -9.60
C THR A 633 -16.50 16.09 -10.04
N SER A 634 -15.74 16.78 -9.17
CA SER A 634 -14.38 17.23 -9.42
C SER A 634 -13.39 16.06 -9.49
N GLU A 635 -12.32 16.23 -10.26
CA GLU A 635 -11.20 15.29 -10.33
C GLU A 635 -9.92 16.00 -9.90
N PHE A 636 -9.02 15.27 -9.26
CA PHE A 636 -7.72 15.72 -8.78
C PHE A 636 -6.63 14.76 -9.26
N LEU A 637 -5.44 15.29 -9.50
CA LEU A 637 -4.26 14.49 -9.83
C LEU A 637 -2.98 15.10 -9.26
N ASP A 638 -2.01 14.22 -9.02
CA ASP A 638 -0.60 14.56 -8.85
C ASP A 638 0.25 13.65 -9.76
N GLU A 639 1.56 13.61 -9.54
CA GLU A 639 2.48 12.79 -10.33
C GLU A 639 2.20 11.28 -10.25
N HIS A 640 1.64 10.81 -9.13
CA HIS A 640 1.51 9.40 -8.75
C HIS A 640 0.06 8.90 -8.73
N THR A 641 -0.91 9.75 -8.42
CA THR A 641 -2.31 9.35 -8.22
C THR A 641 -3.26 10.25 -8.99
N ARG A 642 -4.40 9.68 -9.36
CA ARG A 642 -5.57 10.38 -9.87
C ARG A 642 -6.78 9.95 -9.05
N ALA A 643 -7.63 10.90 -8.66
CA ALA A 643 -8.83 10.62 -7.89
C ALA A 643 -9.98 11.50 -8.35
N ALA A 644 -11.20 10.98 -8.28
CA ALA A 644 -12.42 11.77 -8.44
C ALA A 644 -13.18 11.83 -7.14
N ILE A 645 -13.83 12.96 -6.92
CA ILE A 645 -14.76 13.10 -5.82
C ILE A 645 -16.12 12.58 -6.23
N VAL A 646 -16.64 11.67 -5.41
CA VAL A 646 -18.01 11.19 -5.48
C VAL A 646 -18.82 11.74 -4.32
N ARG A 647 -20.06 12.13 -4.62
CA ARG A 647 -20.97 12.80 -3.69
C ARG A 647 -22.27 11.99 -3.51
N GLY A 648 -22.93 12.18 -2.38
CA GLY A 648 -24.30 11.71 -2.12
C GLY A 648 -24.44 10.33 -1.47
N GLY A 649 -23.49 9.43 -1.65
CA GLY A 649 -23.62 8.04 -1.21
C GLY A 649 -24.47 7.18 -2.14
N SER A 650 -24.64 5.90 -1.83
CA SER A 650 -25.44 4.98 -2.65
C SER A 650 -26.41 4.13 -1.82
N TYR A 651 -27.25 3.34 -2.50
CA TYR A 651 -28.16 2.37 -1.87
C TYR A 651 -27.46 1.11 -1.37
N TYR A 652 -26.16 0.93 -1.57
CA TYR A 652 -25.43 -0.29 -1.20
C TYR A 652 -24.50 -0.04 -0.01
N ARG A 653 -24.43 -1.00 0.91
CA ARG A 653 -23.57 -0.91 2.10
C ARG A 653 -23.13 -2.30 2.58
N PRO A 654 -21.91 -2.73 2.26
CA PRO A 654 -21.31 -3.86 2.97
C PRO A 654 -20.89 -3.39 4.38
N LYS A 655 -21.09 -4.25 5.39
CA LYS A 655 -20.86 -3.97 6.82
C LYS A 655 -19.94 -4.97 7.50
N ALA A 656 -19.60 -6.06 6.83
CA ALA A 656 -18.68 -7.07 7.35
C ALA A 656 -17.33 -6.51 7.84
N SER A 657 -16.92 -5.33 7.36
CA SER A 657 -15.69 -4.65 7.74
C SER A 657 -15.89 -3.13 7.69
N HIS A 658 -15.06 -2.40 8.44
CA HIS A 658 -14.95 -0.94 8.32
C HIS A 658 -14.06 -0.51 7.16
N TRP A 659 -13.31 -1.46 6.56
CA TRP A 659 -12.40 -1.25 5.43
C TRP A 659 -13.10 -1.07 4.08
N TYR A 660 -14.43 -1.21 4.00
CA TYR A 660 -15.15 -0.93 2.76
C TYR A 660 -15.27 0.57 2.51
N PHE A 661 -15.30 0.95 1.23
CA PHE A 661 -15.47 2.31 0.75
C PHE A 661 -16.49 3.07 1.61
N PRO A 662 -16.09 4.19 2.22
CA PRO A 662 -16.83 4.76 3.32
C PRO A 662 -18.19 5.28 2.86
N ARG A 663 -19.18 5.08 3.72
CA ARG A 663 -20.52 5.61 3.50
C ARG A 663 -20.50 7.12 3.69
N ASN A 664 -21.20 7.81 2.81
CA ASN A 664 -21.51 9.23 2.98
C ASN A 664 -22.99 9.46 2.71
N THR A 665 -23.68 10.14 3.62
CA THR A 665 -25.01 10.70 3.32
C THR A 665 -25.12 12.19 3.65
N LYS A 666 -24.07 12.77 4.23
CA LYS A 666 -24.06 14.15 4.71
C LYS A 666 -23.54 15.07 3.63
N LEU A 667 -24.11 16.26 3.54
CA LEU A 667 -23.66 17.26 2.58
C LEU A 667 -22.26 17.82 2.90
N SER A 668 -21.78 17.66 4.14
CA SER A 668 -20.45 18.09 4.54
C SER A 668 -19.37 17.01 4.37
N GLU A 669 -19.67 15.88 3.75
CA GLU A 669 -18.72 14.77 3.54
C GLU A 669 -18.54 14.49 2.05
N HIS A 670 -17.42 13.91 1.63
CA HIS A 670 -17.22 13.37 0.27
C HIS A 670 -16.41 12.08 0.25
N GLY A 671 -16.58 11.26 -0.79
CA GLY A 671 -15.72 10.10 -1.02
C GLY A 671 -14.62 10.43 -2.03
N LYS A 672 -13.37 10.12 -1.70
CA LYS A 672 -12.23 10.13 -2.64
C LYS A 672 -12.13 8.77 -3.32
N TYR A 673 -12.51 8.72 -4.59
CA TYR A 673 -12.45 7.49 -5.39
C TYR A 673 -11.18 7.49 -6.24
N LEU A 674 -10.24 6.59 -5.96
CA LEU A 674 -8.98 6.51 -6.70
C LEU A 674 -9.24 5.91 -8.09
N LEU A 675 -8.60 6.45 -9.13
CA LEU A 675 -8.85 6.09 -10.52
C LEU A 675 -7.63 5.38 -11.12
N MET A 676 -7.85 4.19 -11.68
CA MET A 676 -6.83 3.45 -12.44
C MET A 676 -7.16 3.48 -13.94
N ALA A 677 -8.28 2.87 -14.29
CA ALA A 677 -8.68 2.58 -15.67
C ALA A 677 -10.20 2.37 -15.73
N PRO A 678 -10.87 2.71 -16.85
CA PRO A 678 -12.31 2.55 -16.98
C PRO A 678 -12.83 1.13 -16.69
N SER A 679 -12.07 0.07 -17.01
CA SER A 679 -12.42 -1.32 -16.67
C SER A 679 -12.76 -1.53 -15.19
N LYS A 680 -11.96 -0.91 -14.32
CA LYS A 680 -12.04 -1.01 -12.86
C LYS A 680 -12.89 0.10 -12.25
N ASP A 681 -12.78 1.31 -12.77
CA ASP A 681 -13.39 2.51 -12.17
C ASP A 681 -14.93 2.52 -12.34
N ARG A 682 -15.44 1.89 -13.39
CA ARG A 682 -16.89 1.71 -13.58
C ARG A 682 -17.46 0.86 -12.45
N SER A 683 -18.42 1.44 -11.75
CA SER A 683 -18.98 0.83 -10.54
C SER A 683 -20.51 0.79 -10.58
N GLY A 684 -21.10 -0.24 -9.98
CA GLY A 684 -22.56 -0.51 -10.06
C GLY A 684 -23.45 0.48 -9.29
N THR A 685 -22.85 1.34 -8.49
CA THR A 685 -23.51 2.30 -7.60
C THR A 685 -23.09 3.74 -7.87
N VAL A 686 -22.27 3.98 -8.90
CA VAL A 686 -21.78 5.31 -9.27
C VAL A 686 -22.41 5.72 -10.60
N GLY A 687 -23.09 6.85 -10.57
CA GLY A 687 -23.66 7.55 -11.71
C GLY A 687 -23.23 9.02 -11.70
N PHE A 688 -24.04 9.89 -12.28
CA PHE A 688 -23.74 11.32 -12.35
C PHE A 688 -24.98 12.16 -12.67
N ARG A 689 -24.80 13.47 -12.54
CA ARG A 689 -25.71 14.50 -13.03
C ARG A 689 -24.91 15.63 -13.69
N CYS A 690 -25.56 16.46 -14.48
CA CYS A 690 -24.89 17.54 -15.20
C CYS A 690 -25.38 18.94 -14.77
N VAL A 691 -24.59 19.94 -15.14
CA VAL A 691 -24.90 21.36 -15.01
C VAL A 691 -24.69 22.11 -16.33
N VAL A 692 -25.34 23.27 -16.44
CA VAL A 692 -25.20 24.23 -17.55
C VAL A 692 -25.06 25.63 -16.94
N ASP A 693 -24.07 26.40 -17.37
CA ASP A 693 -23.87 27.78 -16.91
C ASP A 693 -25.06 28.67 -17.31
N ALA A 694 -25.50 29.58 -16.44
CA ALA A 694 -26.58 30.52 -16.75
C ALA A 694 -26.04 31.83 -17.33
N GLY A 695 -26.78 32.40 -18.30
CA GLY A 695 -26.43 33.61 -19.05
C GLY A 695 -26.93 34.92 -18.46
#